data_AF-A0A267DKP1-F1
#
_entry.id   AF-A0A267DKP1-F1
#
_cell.length_a   1.000
_cell.length_b   1.000
_cell.length_c   1.000
_cell.angle_alpha   90.00
_cell.angle_beta   90.00
_cell.angle_gamma   90.00
#
_symmetry.space_group_name_H-M   'P 1'
#
loop_
_entity.id
_entity.type
_entity.pdbx_description
1 polymer ?
#
loop_
_entity_poly.entity_id
_entity_poly.type
_entity_poly.pdbx_seq_one_letter_code
_entity_poly.pdbx_strand_id
1 'polypeptide(L)'
;MEVKGRSIVTFGAPLEVSNYPLRPQTKEEQDRLDQVAKRRVIEIQEAKDRRELLDSHSKDQQAEGADEETQEQQEEQDSITLQGSAAERFGILKSMFYSQFELHSREQKINQIVLLQDSIRHIKTGFNKAFNEVYKKKDQEMSKIRERNLRVKKIVSDLGLPTAVSDPNFVAVEKPELLFTVSDSEVTVEKYLTPEQQKKLVEERQAEEDRLRRERLDNWRERGLDKMMGGVLEVHKEDELKKDIPKPAFMINKQETEWNEEERKAAEDYERRVRELQEEREKYRKQLEAELKKLQGLTEDNMTSFDQELRQLFSLKVKTQSAVVHEELKIYRLRLALLIEEELSVREQELASQLTKRRAALEDLGPLIDRSRKLVKTQDEQIQYAKSDNEYMEKNFSAFKKEFPEISAAMADTLHKMYKKKLPQLKIKAGLGEAPFNPYGNRPTTASRQEGARQALGQVLREQDDERHMPSGLDAHVWQRFCQLRRAKREKELLIGDMTLALSEFQAFVTKRESEYNQMQSDAENLKLLQEQLANQRAQFANNLEVQLLVKQGQVEVEPRDDFIIDFADSLLLSRGVVEDLNSKIKTLGEAKVRFMEEAKDSKKTFRRLEWELRGMRMDAEDLINKLRDINSFKITREIQRYLSTEDYDGLINSEIQKLDQAIELMKKHHAKMIEMKQARLKELSEVKSGQLAKKNERLDAELEEMNVGVNERVHIEETNAEKRDESHAAKKRYEQILQRQRLVDLAKAQAKEVAVLRAEVERLRMRTFPALVHTK
;
A
#
# COMPACT_ATOMS: atom_id res chain seq x y z
N MET A 1 33.47 -5.32 10.16
CA MET A 1 32.04 -5.05 10.42
C MET A 1 31.87 -4.84 11.90
N GLU A 2 31.27 -3.74 12.32
CA GLU A 2 31.00 -3.40 13.72
C GLU A 2 29.78 -4.21 14.23
N VAL A 3 28.75 -4.31 13.38
CA VAL A 3 27.59 -5.18 13.60
C VAL A 3 27.53 -6.19 12.46
N LYS A 4 27.60 -7.48 12.79
CA LYS A 4 27.43 -8.58 11.83
C LYS A 4 25.95 -8.77 11.48
N GLY A 5 25.67 -9.17 10.23
CA GLY A 5 24.31 -9.51 9.80
C GLY A 5 23.80 -10.76 10.55
N ARG A 6 22.61 -10.65 11.14
CA ARG A 6 21.91 -11.73 11.84
C ARG A 6 20.40 -11.55 11.66
N SER A 7 19.66 -12.65 11.65
CA SER A 7 18.20 -12.62 11.66
C SER A 7 17.61 -13.34 12.87
N ILE A 8 16.35 -13.06 13.19
CA ILE A 8 15.57 -13.80 14.16
C ILE A 8 14.37 -14.41 13.43
N VAL A 9 14.10 -15.68 13.68
CA VAL A 9 12.98 -16.42 13.09
C VAL A 9 11.94 -16.74 14.17
N THR A 10 10.66 -16.77 13.81
CA THR A 10 9.59 -17.26 14.71
C THR A 10 9.70 -18.77 14.98
N PHE A 11 9.02 -19.25 16.03
CA PHE A 11 8.94 -20.68 16.35
C PHE A 11 7.94 -21.43 15.48
N GLY A 12 6.77 -20.84 15.20
CA GLY A 12 5.70 -21.49 14.42
C GLY A 12 5.62 -21.05 12.96
N ALA A 13 5.65 -19.74 12.71
CA ALA A 13 5.51 -19.18 11.36
C ALA A 13 6.87 -19.01 10.64
N PRO A 14 6.91 -18.81 9.31
CA PRO A 14 8.13 -18.46 8.58
C PRO A 14 8.33 -16.94 8.53
N LEU A 15 8.34 -16.26 9.69
CA LEU A 15 8.67 -14.84 9.76
C LEU A 15 10.14 -14.68 10.16
N GLU A 16 10.90 -13.98 9.32
CA GLU A 16 12.30 -13.65 9.55
C GLU A 16 12.46 -12.13 9.66
N VAL A 17 13.15 -11.67 10.71
CA VAL A 17 13.51 -10.26 10.88
C VAL A 17 15.02 -10.14 10.92
N SER A 18 15.61 -9.40 9.98
CA SER A 18 17.06 -9.18 9.90
C SER A 18 17.48 -7.86 10.58
N ASN A 19 18.62 -7.87 11.26
CA ASN A 19 19.26 -6.64 11.76
C ASN A 19 19.83 -5.77 10.63
N TYR A 20 20.35 -4.59 10.97
CA TYR A 20 21.11 -3.75 10.04
C TYR A 20 22.62 -3.98 10.20
N PRO A 21 23.31 -4.51 9.20
CA PRO A 21 24.76 -4.61 9.25
C PRO A 21 25.40 -3.22 9.20
N LEU A 22 26.39 -2.96 10.06
CA LEU A 22 27.05 -1.67 10.16
C LEU A 22 28.57 -1.82 10.03
N ARG A 23 29.17 -0.94 9.24
CA ARG A 23 30.62 -0.79 9.12
C ARG A 23 31.15 0.18 10.19
N PRO A 24 32.35 -0.05 10.73
CA PRO A 24 33.00 0.94 11.58
C PRO A 24 33.19 2.24 10.80
N GLN A 25 32.93 3.36 11.46
CA GLN A 25 33.21 4.69 10.93
C GLN A 25 34.72 4.90 10.84
N THR A 26 35.18 5.48 9.74
CA THR A 26 36.58 5.90 9.62
C THR A 26 36.80 7.20 10.38
N LYS A 27 38.05 7.48 10.80
CA LYS A 27 38.38 8.73 11.51
C LYS A 27 38.03 9.98 10.68
N GLU A 28 38.27 9.93 9.37
CA GLU A 28 37.94 11.02 8.45
C GLU A 28 36.43 11.32 8.39
N GLU A 29 35.59 10.28 8.40
CA GLU A 29 34.13 10.45 8.42
C GLU A 29 33.65 11.10 9.73
N GLN A 30 34.27 10.74 10.87
CA GLN A 30 33.97 11.33 12.17
C GLN A 30 34.43 12.79 12.25
N ASP A 31 35.66 13.08 11.83
CA ASP A 31 36.20 14.44 11.80
C ASP A 31 35.35 15.36 10.91
N ARG A 32 34.88 14.84 9.76
CA ARG A 32 33.98 15.59 8.86
C ARG A 32 32.62 15.84 9.50
N LEU A 33 32.05 14.85 10.18
CA LEU A 33 30.79 15.01 10.90
C LEU A 33 30.90 16.07 12.00
N ASP A 34 31.97 16.03 12.80
CA ASP A 34 32.21 17.01 13.86
C ASP A 34 32.40 18.42 13.31
N GLN A 35 33.09 18.57 12.17
CA GLN A 35 33.22 19.85 11.49
C GLN A 35 31.86 20.40 11.03
N VAL A 36 31.03 19.56 10.40
CA VAL A 36 29.70 19.95 9.93
C VAL A 36 28.79 20.32 11.11
N ALA A 37 28.80 19.52 12.18
CA ALA A 37 28.01 19.78 13.38
C ALA A 37 28.41 21.11 14.03
N LYS A 38 29.71 21.40 14.17
CA LYS A 38 30.19 22.69 14.71
C LYS A 38 29.77 23.87 13.83
N ARG A 39 29.93 23.77 12.51
CA ARG A 39 29.47 24.80 11.57
C ARG A 39 27.98 25.05 11.72
N ARG A 40 27.19 23.99 11.83
CA ARG A 40 25.74 24.11 11.96
C ARG A 40 25.31 24.80 13.25
N VAL A 41 25.97 24.49 14.36
CA VAL A 41 25.72 25.18 15.64
C VAL A 41 26.01 26.68 15.51
N ILE A 42 27.09 27.05 14.84
CA ILE A 42 27.44 28.46 14.56
C ILE A 42 26.37 29.10 13.68
N GLU A 43 25.97 28.47 12.56
CA GLU A 43 24.94 29.00 11.66
C GLU A 43 23.59 29.21 12.37
N ILE A 44 23.18 28.27 13.23
CA ILE A 44 21.94 28.39 14.01
C ILE A 44 22.04 29.57 14.97
N GLN A 45 23.18 29.73 15.64
CA GLN A 45 23.38 30.86 16.54
C GLN A 45 23.40 32.19 15.78
N GLU A 46 24.12 32.27 14.66
CA GLU A 46 24.13 33.46 13.79
C GLU A 46 22.74 33.79 13.27
N ALA A 47 21.93 32.79 12.91
CA ALA A 47 20.55 33.01 12.46
C ALA A 47 19.66 33.55 13.59
N LYS A 48 19.84 33.05 14.82
CA LYS A 48 19.17 33.58 16.01
C LYS A 48 19.59 35.01 16.30
N ASP A 49 20.90 35.27 16.35
CA ASP A 49 21.46 36.60 16.60
C ASP A 49 20.98 37.61 15.54
N ARG A 50 20.90 37.20 14.27
CA ARG A 50 20.33 38.03 13.19
C ARG A 50 18.85 38.30 13.37
N ARG A 51 18.06 37.30 13.76
CA ARG A 51 16.64 37.49 14.08
C ARG A 51 16.49 38.45 15.26
N GLU A 52 17.25 38.28 16.33
CA GLU A 52 17.24 39.17 17.49
C GLU A 52 17.66 40.60 17.14
N LEU A 53 18.62 40.78 16.23
CA LEU A 53 19.01 42.10 15.71
C LEU A 53 17.91 42.74 14.85
N LEU A 54 17.23 41.96 14.00
CA LEU A 54 16.11 42.45 13.19
C LEU A 54 14.89 42.76 14.08
N ASP A 55 14.61 41.89 15.05
CA ASP A 55 13.50 42.02 16.00
C ASP A 55 13.73 43.18 16.98
N SER A 56 14.97 43.43 17.38
CA SER A 56 15.33 44.63 18.16
C SER A 56 15.22 45.91 17.33
N HIS A 57 15.52 45.87 16.03
CA HIS A 57 15.25 46.99 15.12
C HIS A 57 13.76 47.20 14.82
N SER A 58 12.92 46.16 14.83
CA SER A 58 11.46 46.30 14.67
C SER A 58 10.73 46.61 15.98
N LYS A 59 11.28 46.23 17.15
CA LYS A 59 10.77 46.63 18.47
C LYS A 59 10.93 48.13 18.75
N ASP A 60 11.82 48.82 18.04
CA ASP A 60 11.88 50.30 18.03
C ASP A 60 10.77 50.93 17.18
N GLN A 61 9.95 50.16 16.44
CA GLN A 61 8.89 50.69 15.58
C GLN A 61 7.48 50.16 15.81
N GLN A 62 7.25 49.08 16.56
CA GLN A 62 5.89 48.68 16.93
C GLN A 62 5.86 47.89 18.25
N ALA A 63 5.21 48.48 19.24
CA ALA A 63 4.77 47.80 20.44
C ALA A 63 3.40 47.14 20.22
N GLU A 64 3.22 46.02 20.91
CA GLU A 64 1.97 45.31 21.22
C GLU A 64 1.38 44.32 20.19
N GLY A 65 1.49 43.03 20.57
CA GLY A 65 0.34 42.12 20.63
C GLY A 65 0.21 41.10 19.50
N ALA A 66 0.43 39.82 19.81
CA ALA A 66 -0.56 38.74 19.69
C ALA A 66 0.09 37.33 19.64
N ASP A 67 -0.42 36.46 20.52
CA ASP A 67 -0.67 35.03 20.34
C ASP A 67 0.53 34.05 20.24
N GLU A 68 1.08 33.67 21.40
CA GLU A 68 1.98 32.50 21.54
C GLU A 68 1.25 31.20 21.94
N GLU A 69 -0.04 31.21 22.30
CA GLU A 69 -0.67 30.02 22.93
C GLU A 69 -1.50 29.12 22.00
N THR A 70 -1.58 29.38 20.69
CA THR A 70 -2.40 28.56 19.76
C THR A 70 -1.59 27.74 18.74
N GLN A 71 -0.27 27.90 18.66
CA GLN A 71 0.56 27.22 17.65
C GLN A 71 1.03 25.81 18.06
N GLU A 72 1.19 25.53 19.35
CA GLU A 72 1.90 24.32 19.80
C GLU A 72 1.19 22.99 19.52
N GLN A 73 -0.14 22.97 19.34
CA GLN A 73 -0.88 21.72 19.12
C GLN A 73 -1.15 21.36 17.64
N GLN A 74 -0.97 22.30 16.71
CA GLN A 74 -1.09 22.02 15.27
C GLN A 74 0.27 21.75 14.60
N GLU A 75 1.37 22.25 15.15
CA GLU A 75 2.72 22.11 14.55
C GLU A 75 3.27 20.66 14.54
N GLU A 76 2.90 19.81 15.51
CA GLU A 76 3.51 18.48 15.63
C GLU A 76 3.16 17.52 14.48
N GLN A 77 1.96 17.61 13.90
CA GLN A 77 1.56 16.75 12.77
C GLN A 77 1.95 17.30 11.40
N ASP A 78 1.98 18.63 11.26
CA ASP A 78 2.40 19.28 10.01
C ASP A 78 3.93 19.19 9.81
N SER A 79 4.70 19.14 10.92
CA SER A 79 6.17 19.00 10.93
C SER A 79 6.69 17.81 10.11
N ILE A 80 6.13 16.61 10.27
CA ILE A 80 6.66 15.38 9.62
C ILE A 80 6.42 15.41 8.10
N THR A 81 5.26 15.90 7.68
CA THR A 81 4.86 16.01 6.27
C THR A 81 5.78 16.97 5.53
N LEU A 82 6.03 18.15 6.10
CA LEU A 82 6.88 19.20 5.57
C LEU A 82 8.38 18.89 5.66
N GLN A 83 8.80 18.03 6.60
CA GLN A 83 10.18 17.52 6.67
C GLN A 83 10.47 16.40 5.67
N GLY A 84 9.43 15.78 5.09
CA GLY A 84 9.59 14.73 4.10
C GLY A 84 10.20 13.43 4.62
N SER A 85 10.26 13.20 5.94
CA SER A 85 10.83 11.98 6.51
C SER A 85 10.14 11.57 7.80
N ALA A 86 10.12 10.26 8.05
CA ALA A 86 9.60 9.66 9.29
C ALA A 86 10.70 9.48 10.37
N ALA A 87 11.91 9.97 10.11
CA ALA A 87 13.07 9.86 11.01
C ALA A 87 12.85 10.50 12.39
N GLU A 88 12.01 11.54 12.48
CA GLU A 88 11.64 12.22 13.73
C GLU A 88 11.03 11.24 14.75
N ARG A 89 10.30 10.21 14.30
CA ARG A 89 9.72 9.17 15.16
C ARG A 89 10.75 8.31 15.88
N PHE A 90 12.02 8.38 15.46
CA PHE A 90 13.14 7.64 16.06
C PHE A 90 14.02 8.52 16.95
N GLY A 91 13.55 9.73 17.32
CA GLY A 91 14.22 10.59 18.32
C GLY A 91 15.46 11.31 17.80
N ILE A 92 15.54 11.55 16.49
CA ILE A 92 16.67 12.24 15.87
C ILE A 92 16.47 13.74 16.00
N LEU A 93 17.52 14.44 16.44
CA LEU A 93 17.53 15.89 16.67
C LEU A 93 17.27 16.66 15.37
N LYS A 94 16.01 17.09 15.21
CA LYS A 94 15.54 18.04 14.19
C LYS A 94 16.38 19.32 14.13
N SER A 95 16.97 19.74 15.26
CA SER A 95 17.62 21.04 15.38
C SER A 95 18.83 21.22 14.46
N MET A 96 19.54 20.15 14.10
CA MET A 96 20.75 20.27 13.28
C MET A 96 20.48 20.23 11.77
N PHE A 97 19.35 19.69 11.30
CA PHE A 97 19.10 19.66 9.85
C PHE A 97 18.81 21.05 9.29
N TYR A 98 19.13 21.24 8.03
CA TYR A 98 18.63 22.38 7.25
C TYR A 98 17.16 22.15 6.93
N SER A 99 16.37 23.23 6.90
CA SER A 99 15.02 23.18 6.36
C SER A 99 15.08 22.80 4.88
N GLN A 100 14.13 21.99 4.40
CA GLN A 100 14.05 21.65 2.96
C GLN A 100 13.90 22.90 2.08
N PHE A 101 13.38 24.00 2.65
CA PHE A 101 13.16 25.28 1.97
C PHE A 101 14.37 26.22 2.02
N GLU A 102 15.47 25.85 2.69
CA GLU A 102 16.63 26.73 2.90
C GLU A 102 17.93 26.15 2.28
N LEU A 103 17.83 25.11 1.46
CA LEU A 103 18.96 24.37 0.87
C LEU A 103 19.47 24.97 -0.45
N HIS A 104 19.72 26.27 -0.47
CA HIS A 104 20.13 26.98 -1.69
C HIS A 104 21.60 26.79 -2.06
N SER A 105 22.49 26.74 -1.07
CA SER A 105 23.93 26.70 -1.30
C SER A 105 24.46 25.27 -1.46
N ARG A 106 25.48 25.10 -2.31
CA ARG A 106 26.26 23.87 -2.46
C ARG A 106 26.75 23.33 -1.12
N GLU A 107 27.26 24.21 -0.25
CA GLU A 107 27.79 23.79 1.06
C GLU A 107 26.70 23.27 1.99
N GLN A 108 25.53 23.92 2.00
CA GLN A 108 24.38 23.48 2.79
C GLN A 108 23.91 22.09 2.33
N LYS A 109 23.82 21.85 1.01
CA LYS A 109 23.49 20.54 0.45
C LYS A 109 24.50 19.47 0.86
N ILE A 110 25.80 19.77 0.82
CA ILE A 110 26.87 18.83 1.23
C ILE A 110 26.79 18.53 2.73
N ASN A 111 26.64 19.56 3.55
CA ASN A 111 26.51 19.43 5.00
C ASN A 111 25.28 18.60 5.37
N GLN A 112 24.14 18.86 4.71
CA GLN A 112 22.91 18.10 4.88
C GLN A 112 23.12 16.62 4.54
N ILE A 113 23.83 16.29 3.45
CA ILE A 113 24.15 14.88 3.12
C ILE A 113 24.90 14.19 4.25
N VAL A 114 25.90 14.84 4.85
CA VAL A 114 26.68 14.26 5.96
C VAL A 114 25.78 14.02 7.18
N LEU A 115 24.95 14.99 7.55
CA LEU A 115 24.00 14.86 8.67
C LEU A 115 22.98 13.75 8.40
N LEU A 116 22.48 13.62 7.16
CA LEU A 116 21.52 12.57 6.78
C LEU A 116 22.15 11.17 6.83
N GLN A 117 23.42 11.02 6.45
CA GLN A 117 24.14 9.74 6.57
C GLN A 117 24.27 9.30 8.02
N ASP A 118 24.51 10.23 8.93
CA ASP A 118 24.57 9.97 10.35
C ASP A 118 23.19 9.66 10.95
N SER A 119 22.15 10.39 10.52
CA SER A 119 20.75 10.09 10.81
C SER A 119 20.41 8.63 10.51
N ILE A 120 20.76 8.16 9.30
CA ILE A 120 20.56 6.77 8.88
C ILE A 120 21.29 5.80 9.80
N ARG A 121 22.52 6.12 10.21
CA ARG A 121 23.29 5.30 11.16
C ARG A 121 22.61 5.27 12.53
N HIS A 122 22.10 6.39 13.04
CA HIS A 122 21.34 6.46 14.28
C HIS A 122 20.04 5.65 14.23
N ILE A 123 19.27 5.74 13.15
CA ILE A 123 18.05 4.93 12.94
C ILE A 123 18.40 3.44 12.94
N LYS A 124 19.44 3.04 12.18
CA LYS A 124 19.88 1.64 12.08
C LYS A 124 20.40 1.11 13.42
N THR A 125 21.17 1.91 14.18
CA THR A 125 21.67 1.53 15.51
C THR A 125 20.54 1.43 16.54
N GLY A 126 19.56 2.35 16.51
CA GLY A 126 18.36 2.29 17.36
C GLY A 126 17.56 1.01 17.15
N PHE A 127 17.32 0.62 15.90
CA PHE A 127 16.68 -0.67 15.59
C PHE A 127 17.53 -1.86 16.04
N ASN A 128 18.85 -1.82 15.83
CA ASN A 128 19.75 -2.90 16.25
C ASN A 128 19.75 -3.11 17.77
N LYS A 129 19.54 -2.05 18.58
CA LYS A 129 19.36 -2.19 20.03
C LYS A 129 18.10 -2.99 20.37
N ALA A 130 16.95 -2.59 19.81
CA ALA A 130 15.68 -3.32 19.98
C ALA A 130 15.77 -4.77 19.47
N PHE A 131 16.44 -4.98 18.33
CA PHE A 131 16.71 -6.32 17.79
C PHE A 131 17.52 -7.18 18.76
N ASN A 132 18.59 -6.64 19.34
CA ASN A 132 19.43 -7.36 20.30
C ASN A 132 18.69 -7.70 21.59
N GLU A 133 17.73 -6.86 22.02
CA GLU A 133 16.87 -7.15 23.17
C GLU A 133 15.95 -8.34 22.89
N VAL A 134 15.27 -8.36 21.73
CA VAL A 134 14.43 -9.48 21.31
C VAL A 134 15.26 -10.75 21.09
N TYR A 135 16.47 -10.63 20.55
CA TYR A 135 17.39 -11.76 20.41
C TYR A 135 17.74 -12.38 21.78
N LYS A 136 18.04 -11.56 22.78
CA LYS A 136 18.29 -12.03 24.16
C LYS A 136 17.07 -12.68 24.78
N LYS A 137 15.87 -12.11 24.58
CA LYS A 137 14.62 -12.72 25.01
C LYS A 137 14.40 -14.09 24.36
N LYS A 138 14.70 -14.23 23.07
CA LYS A 138 14.60 -15.53 22.38
C LYS A 138 15.50 -16.58 23.05
N ASP A 139 16.74 -16.22 23.35
CA ASP A 139 17.70 -17.12 24.02
C ASP A 139 17.23 -17.54 25.43
N GLN A 140 16.61 -16.62 26.16
CA GLN A 140 15.99 -16.91 27.47
C GLN A 140 14.77 -17.83 27.34
N GLU A 141 13.86 -17.56 26.41
CA GLU A 141 12.68 -18.40 26.17
C GLU A 141 13.08 -19.80 25.68
N MET A 142 14.08 -19.89 24.81
CA MET A 142 14.67 -21.16 24.37
C MET A 142 15.24 -21.97 25.52
N SER A 143 15.92 -21.32 26.48
CA SER A 143 16.45 -22.00 27.66
C SER A 143 15.33 -22.55 28.54
N LYS A 144 14.26 -21.76 28.77
CA LYS A 144 13.06 -22.21 29.52
C LYS A 144 12.34 -23.37 28.82
N ILE A 145 12.21 -23.32 27.49
CA ILE A 145 11.59 -24.39 26.70
C ILE A 145 12.43 -25.66 26.83
N ARG A 146 13.76 -25.59 26.75
CA ARG A 146 14.65 -26.74 26.94
C ARG A 146 14.51 -27.37 28.33
N GLU A 147 14.48 -26.56 29.40
CA GLU A 147 14.25 -27.06 30.76
C GLU A 147 12.91 -27.78 30.91
N ARG A 148 11.84 -27.21 30.34
CA ARG A 148 10.51 -27.85 30.34
C ARG A 148 10.50 -29.12 29.50
N ASN A 149 11.13 -29.11 28.33
CA ASN A 149 11.23 -30.27 27.46
C ASN A 149 12.01 -31.42 28.11
N LEU A 150 13.03 -31.14 28.93
CA LEU A 150 13.70 -32.17 29.75
C LEU A 150 12.73 -32.80 30.76
N ARG A 151 11.90 -32.00 31.44
CA ARG A 151 10.85 -32.52 32.34
C ARG A 151 9.80 -33.31 31.57
N VAL A 152 9.36 -32.83 30.40
CA VAL A 152 8.43 -33.54 29.52
C VAL A 152 9.03 -34.88 29.07
N LYS A 153 10.30 -34.94 28.65
CA LYS A 153 10.98 -36.19 28.30
C LYS A 153 11.00 -37.18 29.47
N LYS A 154 11.23 -36.70 30.70
CA LYS A 154 11.15 -37.54 31.90
C LYS A 154 9.73 -38.10 32.10
N ILE A 155 8.71 -37.24 32.05
CA ILE A 155 7.30 -37.66 32.21
C ILE A 155 6.86 -38.63 31.09
N VAL A 156 7.30 -38.39 29.85
CA VAL A 156 7.03 -39.27 28.70
C VAL A 156 7.69 -40.64 28.88
N SER A 157 8.91 -40.68 29.41
CA SER A 157 9.58 -41.94 29.80
C SER A 157 8.83 -42.65 30.93
N ASP A 158 8.34 -41.91 31.93
CA ASP A 158 7.60 -42.47 33.07
C ASP A 158 6.22 -43.03 32.66
N LEU A 159 5.58 -42.42 31.66
CA LEU A 159 4.30 -42.85 31.09
C LEU A 159 4.43 -43.91 29.97
N GLY A 160 5.65 -44.18 29.48
CA GLY A 160 5.90 -45.11 28.38
C GLY A 160 5.28 -44.66 27.05
N LEU A 161 5.09 -43.35 26.84
CA LEU A 161 4.48 -42.81 25.63
C LEU A 161 5.54 -42.58 24.53
N PRO A 162 5.30 -42.93 23.27
CA PRO A 162 6.19 -42.60 22.15
C PRO A 162 5.88 -41.19 21.64
N THR A 163 6.14 -40.15 22.43
CA THR A 163 5.90 -38.75 22.01
C THR A 163 7.20 -38.06 21.64
N ALA A 164 7.33 -37.65 20.39
CA ALA A 164 8.43 -36.80 19.95
C ALA A 164 8.27 -35.39 20.55
N VAL A 165 9.20 -34.99 21.41
CA VAL A 165 9.22 -33.64 22.00
C VAL A 165 9.92 -32.70 21.02
N SER A 166 9.23 -31.61 20.62
CA SER A 166 9.82 -30.60 19.73
C SER A 166 10.82 -29.75 20.50
N ASP A 167 12.11 -29.91 20.21
CA ASP A 167 13.21 -29.11 20.76
C ASP A 167 13.61 -28.03 19.73
N PRO A 168 13.09 -26.80 19.84
CA PRO A 168 13.53 -25.72 18.98
C PRO A 168 15.02 -25.43 19.22
N ASN A 169 15.77 -25.23 18.14
CA ASN A 169 17.18 -24.84 18.15
C ASN A 169 17.38 -23.59 17.28
N PHE A 170 18.42 -22.82 17.58
CA PHE A 170 18.80 -21.69 16.73
C PHE A 170 19.17 -22.18 15.33
N VAL A 171 18.64 -21.52 14.31
CA VAL A 171 18.95 -21.82 12.92
C VAL A 171 20.25 -21.10 12.52
N ALA A 172 20.94 -21.62 11.50
CA ALA A 172 22.19 -21.04 10.96
C ALA A 172 22.09 -19.54 10.61
N VAL A 173 20.91 -19.07 10.20
CA VAL A 173 20.65 -17.65 9.88
C VAL A 173 20.67 -16.76 11.14
N GLU A 174 20.32 -17.32 12.30
CA GLU A 174 20.28 -16.60 13.57
C GLU A 174 21.63 -16.56 14.27
N LYS A 175 22.36 -17.67 14.18
CA LYS A 175 23.75 -17.79 14.62
C LYS A 175 24.63 -18.16 13.43
N PRO A 176 25.11 -17.17 12.65
CA PRO A 176 25.99 -17.41 11.49
C PRO A 176 27.27 -18.17 11.82
N GLU A 177 27.68 -18.19 13.09
CA GLU A 177 28.82 -18.97 13.58
C GLU A 177 28.61 -20.48 13.43
N LEU A 178 27.36 -20.96 13.41
CA LEU A 178 27.02 -22.36 13.16
C LEU A 178 27.38 -22.83 11.75
N LEU A 179 27.44 -21.93 10.75
CA LEU A 179 27.85 -22.29 9.38
C LEU A 179 29.31 -22.75 9.29
N PHE A 180 30.15 -22.36 10.27
CA PHE A 180 31.55 -22.74 10.31
C PHE A 180 31.80 -24.00 11.15
N THR A 181 30.78 -24.52 11.82
CA THR A 181 30.86 -25.72 12.66
C THR A 181 30.08 -26.85 12.00
N VAL A 182 30.79 -27.88 11.54
CA VAL A 182 30.15 -29.08 10.98
C VAL A 182 29.71 -29.97 12.14
N SER A 183 28.42 -30.32 12.18
CA SER A 183 27.92 -31.31 13.14
C SER A 183 28.24 -32.73 12.66
N ASP A 184 28.52 -33.67 13.57
CA ASP A 184 28.80 -35.07 13.20
C ASP A 184 27.65 -35.70 12.40
N SER A 185 26.41 -35.24 12.62
CA SER A 185 25.21 -35.62 11.89
C SER A 185 25.18 -35.17 10.41
N GLU A 186 25.94 -34.13 10.04
CA GLU A 186 26.08 -33.65 8.65
C GLU A 186 27.13 -34.46 7.87
N VAL A 187 28.01 -35.18 8.57
CA VAL A 187 29.03 -36.03 7.98
C VAL A 187 28.43 -37.41 7.71
N THR A 188 27.92 -37.61 6.50
CA THR A 188 27.31 -38.87 6.05
C THR A 188 28.30 -40.03 5.87
N VAL A 189 29.60 -39.72 5.88
CA VAL A 189 30.66 -40.72 5.72
C VAL A 189 31.19 -41.12 7.08
N GLU A 190 31.17 -42.42 7.38
CA GLU A 190 31.77 -42.97 8.59
C GLU A 190 33.24 -42.55 8.67
N LYS A 191 33.65 -41.96 9.80
CA LYS A 191 35.02 -41.49 10.02
C LYS A 191 36.00 -42.64 9.82
N TYR A 192 36.77 -42.59 8.74
CA TYR A 192 37.81 -43.60 8.47
C TYR A 192 38.91 -43.50 9.54
N LEU A 193 38.92 -44.48 10.44
CA LEU A 193 39.93 -44.62 11.47
C LEU A 193 41.11 -45.39 10.91
N THR A 194 42.31 -44.80 10.97
CA THR A 194 43.55 -45.53 10.66
C THR A 194 43.74 -46.71 11.62
N PRO A 195 44.46 -47.79 11.21
CA PRO A 195 44.67 -48.97 12.06
C PRO A 195 45.28 -48.65 13.45
N GLU A 196 46.09 -47.59 13.54
CA GLU A 196 46.65 -47.10 14.80
C GLU A 196 45.61 -46.37 15.66
N GLN A 197 44.73 -45.58 15.05
CA GLN A 197 43.63 -44.92 15.77
C GLN A 197 42.58 -45.93 16.23
N GLN A 198 42.31 -46.99 15.45
CA GLN A 198 41.43 -48.09 15.88
C GLN A 198 42.01 -48.82 17.08
N LYS A 199 43.32 -49.10 17.10
CA LYS A 199 43.99 -49.70 18.27
C LYS A 199 43.90 -48.79 19.50
N LYS A 200 44.16 -47.49 19.35
CA LYS A 200 44.00 -46.53 20.46
C LYS A 200 42.58 -46.47 21.00
N LEU A 201 41.57 -46.47 20.12
CA LEU A 201 40.17 -46.41 20.53
C LEU A 201 39.72 -47.72 21.22
N VAL A 202 40.25 -48.86 20.78
CA VAL A 202 40.03 -50.15 21.44
C VAL A 202 40.76 -50.20 22.78
N GLU A 203 41.98 -49.68 22.87
CA GLU A 203 42.78 -49.62 24.09
C GLU A 203 42.17 -48.65 25.11
N GLU A 204 41.65 -47.51 24.68
CA GLU A 204 40.86 -46.58 25.49
C GLU A 204 39.55 -47.21 25.94
N ARG A 205 38.84 -47.91 25.06
CA ARG A 205 37.61 -48.64 25.41
C ARG A 205 37.88 -49.77 26.41
N GLN A 206 38.97 -50.51 26.24
CA GLN A 206 39.39 -51.55 27.17
C GLN A 206 39.86 -50.95 28.50
N ALA A 207 40.57 -49.82 28.48
CA ALA A 207 40.98 -49.11 29.69
C ALA A 207 39.77 -48.53 30.44
N GLU A 208 38.75 -48.02 29.74
CA GLU A 208 37.49 -47.59 30.35
C GLU A 208 36.67 -48.77 30.87
N GLU A 209 36.57 -49.88 30.13
CA GLU A 209 35.91 -51.11 30.59
C GLU A 209 36.62 -51.71 31.81
N ASP A 210 37.95 -51.67 31.85
CA ASP A 210 38.75 -52.09 33.00
C ASP A 210 38.62 -51.11 34.18
N ARG A 211 38.50 -49.81 33.91
CA ARG A 211 38.19 -48.78 34.94
C ARG A 211 36.81 -49.03 35.54
N LEU A 212 35.79 -49.23 34.70
CA LEU A 212 34.42 -49.59 35.11
C LEU A 212 34.35 -50.94 35.82
N ARG A 213 35.14 -51.94 35.41
CA ARG A 213 35.23 -53.22 36.11
C ARG A 213 35.89 -53.08 37.48
N ARG A 214 36.92 -52.25 37.62
CA ARG A 214 37.53 -51.93 38.93
C ARG A 214 36.58 -51.15 39.81
N GLU A 215 35.88 -50.14 39.28
CA GLU A 215 34.86 -49.37 40.00
C GLU A 215 33.68 -50.26 40.46
N ARG A 216 33.25 -51.24 39.63
CA ARG A 216 32.23 -52.25 40.03
C ARG A 216 32.71 -53.22 41.11
N LEU A 217 34.01 -53.45 41.23
CA LEU A 217 34.58 -54.35 42.24
C LEU A 217 34.78 -53.65 43.59
N ASP A 218 35.00 -52.34 43.61
CA ASP A 218 35.35 -51.55 44.81
C ASP A 218 34.19 -50.82 45.50
N ASN A 219 32.93 -51.15 45.20
CA ASN A 219 31.77 -50.55 45.88
C ASN A 219 31.26 -51.41 47.05
N TRP A 220 32.02 -51.49 48.14
CA TRP A 220 31.54 -52.09 49.40
C TRP A 220 30.31 -51.34 49.95
N ARG A 221 30.22 -50.04 49.68
CA ARG A 221 29.13 -49.14 50.09
C ARG A 221 27.83 -49.45 49.35
N GLU A 222 27.88 -49.68 48.03
CA GLU A 222 26.69 -50.09 47.26
C GLU A 222 26.28 -51.52 47.60
N ARG A 223 27.22 -52.45 47.80
CA ARG A 223 26.88 -53.81 48.27
C ARG A 223 26.26 -53.82 49.67
N GLY A 224 26.70 -52.93 50.55
CA GLY A 224 26.13 -52.73 51.87
C GLY A 224 24.71 -52.16 51.80
N LEU A 225 24.48 -51.19 50.91
CA LEU A 225 23.16 -50.61 50.65
C LEU A 225 22.21 -51.63 50.01
N ASP A 226 22.70 -52.47 49.10
CA ASP A 226 21.93 -53.53 48.46
C ASP A 226 21.53 -54.63 49.47
N LYS A 227 22.46 -55.01 50.35
CA LYS A 227 22.19 -56.02 51.40
C LYS A 227 21.33 -55.50 52.55
N MET A 228 21.37 -54.20 52.87
CA MET A 228 20.65 -53.66 54.02
C MET A 228 19.36 -52.91 53.67
N MET A 229 19.23 -52.38 52.45
CA MET A 229 18.13 -51.52 52.01
C MET A 229 17.65 -51.81 50.57
N GLY A 230 18.12 -52.88 49.91
CA GLY A 230 17.66 -53.26 48.56
C GLY A 230 18.05 -52.28 47.44
N GLY A 231 19.15 -51.53 47.63
CA GLY A 231 19.80 -50.78 46.55
C GLY A 231 19.25 -49.37 46.28
N VAL A 232 18.26 -48.91 47.06
CA VAL A 232 17.64 -47.58 46.88
C VAL A 232 17.68 -46.82 48.21
N LEU A 233 18.36 -45.67 48.22
CA LEU A 233 18.59 -44.86 49.43
C LEU A 233 17.34 -44.05 49.85
N GLU A 234 16.50 -43.66 48.87
CA GLU A 234 15.21 -43.00 49.08
C GLU A 234 14.17 -43.67 48.19
N VAL A 235 13.21 -44.37 48.81
CA VAL A 235 12.10 -44.98 48.07
C VAL A 235 11.19 -43.86 47.57
N HIS A 236 11.26 -43.55 46.27
CA HIS A 236 10.28 -42.67 45.64
C HIS A 236 8.96 -43.43 45.48
N LYS A 237 7.83 -42.75 45.75
CA LYS A 237 6.48 -43.31 45.59
C LYS A 237 6.25 -43.94 44.20
N GLU A 238 6.95 -43.41 43.20
CA GLU A 238 6.95 -43.86 41.80
C GLU A 238 7.44 -45.32 41.64
N ASP A 239 8.38 -45.75 42.49
CA ASP A 239 8.97 -47.10 42.46
C ASP A 239 8.16 -48.12 43.30
N GLU A 240 7.44 -47.66 44.32
CA GLU A 240 6.47 -48.48 45.06
C GLU A 240 5.23 -48.76 44.23
N LEU A 241 4.73 -47.73 43.53
CA LEU A 241 3.61 -47.85 42.61
C LEU A 241 3.90 -48.86 41.49
N LYS A 242 5.14 -49.01 41.02
CA LYS A 242 5.50 -49.98 39.97
C LYS A 242 5.58 -51.43 40.46
N LYS A 243 5.66 -51.71 41.76
CA LYS A 243 5.72 -53.08 42.31
C LYS A 243 4.31 -53.68 42.40
N ASP A 244 4.11 -54.85 41.79
CA ASP A 244 2.84 -55.58 41.88
C ASP A 244 2.71 -56.32 43.21
N ILE A 245 1.50 -56.37 43.77
CA ILE A 245 1.23 -57.13 45.00
C ILE A 245 1.23 -58.63 44.61
N PRO A 246 2.10 -59.46 45.21
CA PRO A 246 2.21 -60.87 44.85
C PRO A 246 0.90 -61.60 45.17
N LYS A 247 0.41 -62.39 44.20
CA LYS A 247 -0.79 -63.21 44.35
C LYS A 247 -0.60 -64.21 45.49
N PRO A 248 -1.52 -64.29 46.47
CA PRO A 248 -1.49 -65.31 47.50
C PRO A 248 -1.44 -66.72 46.92
N ALA A 249 -0.62 -67.60 47.48
CA ALA A 249 -0.35 -68.94 46.92
C ALA A 249 -1.61 -69.82 46.76
N PHE A 250 -2.65 -69.62 47.59
CA PHE A 250 -3.91 -70.37 47.48
C PHE A 250 -4.77 -69.95 46.28
N MET A 251 -4.67 -68.70 45.80
CA MET A 251 -5.36 -68.21 44.59
C MET A 251 -4.73 -68.76 43.29
N ILE A 252 -3.49 -69.26 43.35
CA ILE A 252 -2.79 -69.87 42.21
C ILE A 252 -3.01 -71.39 42.18
N ASN A 253 -3.16 -72.02 43.35
CA ASN A 253 -3.09 -73.47 43.50
C ASN A 253 -4.46 -74.16 43.77
N LYS A 254 -5.54 -73.44 44.07
CA LYS A 254 -6.89 -73.99 44.37
C LYS A 254 -8.01 -73.31 43.58
N GLN A 255 -9.08 -74.03 43.23
CA GLN A 255 -10.28 -73.47 42.57
C GLN A 255 -11.19 -72.73 43.57
N GLU A 256 -11.92 -71.70 43.12
CA GLU A 256 -12.79 -70.81 43.94
C GLU A 256 -13.82 -71.56 44.80
N THR A 257 -14.20 -72.77 44.41
CA THR A 257 -15.16 -73.64 45.12
C THR A 257 -14.58 -74.29 46.38
N GLU A 258 -13.26 -74.28 46.58
CA GLU A 258 -12.57 -74.94 47.70
C GLU A 258 -12.03 -73.97 48.75
N TRP A 259 -12.44 -72.69 48.71
CA TRP A 259 -11.95 -71.68 49.64
C TRP A 259 -12.65 -71.77 51.00
N ASN A 260 -11.85 -71.87 52.07
CA ASN A 260 -12.36 -71.67 53.43
C ASN A 260 -12.79 -70.20 53.66
N GLU A 261 -13.65 -69.92 54.64
CA GLU A 261 -14.11 -68.54 54.95
C GLU A 261 -12.93 -67.58 55.22
N GLU A 262 -11.85 -68.05 55.83
CA GLU A 262 -10.61 -67.27 56.03
C GLU A 262 -9.82 -67.03 54.73
N GLU A 263 -9.79 -67.99 53.80
CA GLU A 263 -9.14 -67.87 52.49
C GLU A 263 -9.92 -66.94 51.56
N ARG A 264 -11.27 -66.95 51.65
CA ARG A 264 -12.16 -66.04 50.93
C ARG A 264 -11.98 -64.59 51.37
N LYS A 265 -11.82 -64.37 52.68
CA LYS A 265 -11.53 -63.04 53.25
C LYS A 265 -10.15 -62.52 52.83
N ALA A 266 -9.15 -63.40 52.77
CA ALA A 266 -7.80 -63.05 52.31
C ALA A 266 -7.75 -62.74 50.79
N ALA A 267 -8.60 -63.39 49.97
CA ALA A 267 -8.74 -63.06 48.56
C ALA A 267 -9.43 -61.71 48.35
N GLU A 268 -10.50 -61.42 49.10
CA GLU A 268 -11.16 -60.10 49.08
C GLU A 268 -10.21 -58.97 49.53
N ASP A 269 -9.39 -59.20 50.55
CA ASP A 269 -8.36 -58.24 50.99
C ASP A 269 -7.25 -58.06 49.95
N TYR A 270 -6.83 -59.12 49.26
CA TYR A 270 -5.89 -59.03 48.13
C TYR A 270 -6.47 -58.22 46.97
N GLU A 271 -7.69 -58.52 46.54
CA GLU A 271 -8.37 -57.78 45.47
C GLU A 271 -8.63 -56.32 45.84
N ARG A 272 -8.91 -56.03 47.11
CA ARG A 272 -9.05 -54.67 47.61
C ARG A 272 -7.73 -53.91 47.52
N ARG A 273 -6.61 -54.51 47.99
CA ARG A 273 -5.28 -53.89 47.89
C ARG A 273 -4.81 -53.73 46.44
N VAL A 274 -5.13 -54.68 45.55
CA VAL A 274 -4.86 -54.56 44.11
C VAL A 274 -5.68 -53.42 43.49
N ARG A 275 -6.96 -53.28 43.85
CA ARG A 275 -7.80 -52.14 43.44
C ARG A 275 -7.26 -50.81 43.96
N GLU A 276 -6.89 -50.73 45.24
CA GLU A 276 -6.29 -49.52 45.84
C GLU A 276 -4.99 -49.14 45.12
N LEU A 277 -4.11 -50.09 44.85
CA LEU A 277 -2.86 -49.85 44.12
C LEU A 277 -3.10 -49.46 42.65
N GLN A 278 -4.11 -50.02 41.99
CA GLN A 278 -4.54 -49.59 40.65
C GLN A 278 -5.14 -48.18 40.65
N GLU A 279 -5.95 -47.82 41.65
CA GLU A 279 -6.48 -46.47 41.81
C GLU A 279 -5.36 -45.45 42.06
N GLU A 280 -4.35 -45.79 42.86
CA GLU A 280 -3.19 -44.92 43.08
C GLU A 280 -2.31 -44.79 41.82
N ARG A 281 -2.11 -45.88 41.06
CA ARG A 281 -1.46 -45.84 39.73
C ARG A 281 -2.21 -44.95 38.76
N GLU A 282 -3.54 -45.05 38.70
CA GLU A 282 -4.35 -44.19 37.85
C GLU A 282 -4.30 -42.72 38.29
N LYS A 283 -4.35 -42.44 39.60
CA LYS A 283 -4.22 -41.08 40.14
C LYS A 283 -2.86 -40.48 39.75
N TYR A 284 -1.78 -41.24 39.91
CA TYR A 284 -0.43 -40.80 39.54
C TYR A 284 -0.29 -40.61 38.02
N ARG A 285 -0.83 -41.52 37.21
CA ARG A 285 -0.87 -41.38 35.74
C ARG A 285 -1.63 -40.12 35.32
N LYS A 286 -2.82 -39.88 35.86
CA LYS A 286 -3.62 -38.67 35.59
C LYS A 286 -2.91 -37.39 36.04
N GLN A 287 -2.16 -37.42 37.14
CA GLN A 287 -1.33 -36.30 37.57
C GLN A 287 -0.21 -36.00 36.58
N LEU A 288 0.51 -37.03 36.12
CA LEU A 288 1.56 -36.89 35.10
C LEU A 288 1.00 -36.42 33.75
N GLU A 289 -0.13 -36.95 33.30
CA GLU A 289 -0.81 -36.50 32.08
C GLU A 289 -1.27 -35.03 32.18
N ALA A 290 -1.77 -34.61 33.35
CA ALA A 290 -2.11 -33.22 33.62
C ALA A 290 -0.88 -32.30 33.66
N GLU A 291 0.23 -32.74 34.28
CA GLU A 291 1.50 -32.01 34.29
C GLU A 291 2.06 -31.88 32.86
N LEU A 292 2.05 -32.96 32.08
CA LEU A 292 2.49 -32.97 30.68
C LEU A 292 1.67 -32.00 29.83
N LYS A 293 0.33 -32.05 29.91
CA LYS A 293 -0.55 -31.14 29.17
C LYS A 293 -0.33 -29.69 29.58
N LYS A 294 -0.09 -29.45 30.88
CA LYS A 294 0.22 -28.11 31.40
C LYS A 294 1.57 -27.60 30.88
N LEU A 295 2.62 -28.43 30.88
CA LEU A 295 3.94 -28.06 30.37
C LEU A 295 3.94 -27.83 28.85
N GLN A 296 3.20 -28.65 28.09
CA GLN A 296 3.01 -28.46 26.66
C GLN A 296 2.25 -27.15 26.37
N GLY A 297 1.13 -26.91 27.05
CA GLY A 297 0.38 -25.66 26.90
C GLY A 297 1.22 -24.42 27.24
N LEU A 298 1.97 -24.44 28.35
CA LEU A 298 2.88 -23.35 28.71
C LEU A 298 4.02 -23.16 27.68
N THR A 299 4.43 -24.22 26.99
CA THR A 299 5.46 -24.15 25.95
C THR A 299 4.90 -23.51 24.68
N GLU A 300 3.69 -23.90 24.27
CA GLU A 300 2.96 -23.28 23.16
C GLU A 300 2.62 -21.81 23.43
N ASP A 301 2.16 -21.48 24.64
CA ASP A 301 1.88 -20.10 25.05
C ASP A 301 3.14 -19.22 25.01
N ASN A 302 4.30 -19.75 25.45
CA ASN A 302 5.57 -19.03 25.38
C ASN A 302 6.04 -18.83 23.93
N MET A 303 5.90 -19.85 23.07
CA MET A 303 6.24 -19.75 21.65
C MET A 303 5.36 -18.72 20.94
N THR A 304 4.05 -18.75 21.17
CA THR A 304 3.10 -17.81 20.55
C THR A 304 3.28 -16.38 21.06
N SER A 305 3.58 -16.19 22.36
CA SER A 305 3.90 -14.88 22.94
C SER A 305 5.18 -14.28 22.33
N PHE A 306 6.24 -15.09 22.19
CA PHE A 306 7.47 -14.65 21.52
C PHE A 306 7.22 -14.31 20.03
N ASP A 307 6.44 -15.13 19.32
CA ASP A 307 6.10 -14.88 17.92
C ASP A 307 5.33 -13.55 17.75
N GLN A 308 4.49 -13.17 18.72
CA GLN A 308 3.85 -11.86 18.74
C GLN A 308 4.85 -10.72 18.96
N GLU A 309 5.81 -10.86 19.88
CA GLU A 309 6.89 -9.88 20.05
C GLU A 309 7.72 -9.72 18.76
N LEU A 310 8.02 -10.81 18.06
CA LEU A 310 8.77 -10.74 16.81
C LEU A 310 7.95 -10.07 15.68
N ARG A 311 6.63 -10.26 15.64
CA ARG A 311 5.74 -9.52 14.72
C ARG A 311 5.76 -8.00 15.00
N GLN A 312 5.81 -7.60 16.27
CA GLN A 312 5.96 -6.19 16.62
C GLN A 312 7.32 -5.65 16.17
N LEU A 313 8.40 -6.42 16.34
CA LEU A 313 9.72 -6.07 15.83
C LEU A 313 9.74 -5.98 14.30
N PHE A 314 9.02 -6.86 13.59
CA PHE A 314 8.88 -6.79 12.14
C PHE A 314 8.14 -5.52 11.71
N SER A 315 7.03 -5.16 12.38
CA SER A 315 6.33 -3.89 12.14
C SER A 315 7.26 -2.70 12.35
N LEU A 316 8.08 -2.73 13.41
CA LEU A 316 9.12 -1.74 13.64
C LEU A 316 10.15 -1.73 12.51
N LYS A 317 10.63 -2.89 12.05
CA LYS A 317 11.58 -3.02 10.94
C LYS A 317 11.07 -2.35 9.68
N VAL A 318 9.81 -2.58 9.32
CA VAL A 318 9.17 -1.95 8.14
C VAL A 318 9.15 -0.43 8.29
N LYS A 319 8.75 0.09 9.46
CA LYS A 319 8.75 1.54 9.74
C LYS A 319 10.16 2.13 9.70
N THR A 320 11.13 1.45 10.29
CA THR A 320 12.54 1.86 10.26
C THR A 320 13.08 1.84 8.83
N GLN A 321 12.77 0.82 8.04
CA GLN A 321 13.20 0.73 6.65
C GLN A 321 12.61 1.87 5.81
N SER A 322 11.33 2.19 6.00
CA SER A 322 10.71 3.35 5.35
C SER A 322 11.44 4.65 5.71
N ALA A 323 11.76 4.89 6.99
CA ALA A 323 12.52 6.07 7.40
C ALA A 323 13.94 6.11 6.80
N VAL A 324 14.65 4.97 6.76
CA VAL A 324 15.96 4.86 6.11
C VAL A 324 15.87 5.20 4.62
N VAL A 325 14.88 4.64 3.90
CA VAL A 325 14.68 4.91 2.47
C VAL A 325 14.33 6.37 2.21
N HIS A 326 13.54 7.01 3.08
CA HIS A 326 13.23 8.43 2.95
C HIS A 326 14.48 9.31 3.04
N GLU A 327 15.40 9.03 3.98
CA GLU A 327 16.66 9.78 4.09
C GLU A 327 17.65 9.44 2.96
N GLU A 328 17.71 8.17 2.54
CA GLU A 328 18.52 7.75 1.39
C GLU A 328 18.06 8.45 0.10
N LEU A 329 16.75 8.57 -0.11
CA LEU A 329 16.18 9.29 -1.25
C LEU A 329 16.57 10.78 -1.24
N LYS A 330 16.50 11.45 -0.08
CA LYS A 330 16.98 12.84 0.06
C LYS A 330 18.46 12.97 -0.28
N ILE A 331 19.30 12.03 0.17
CA ILE A 331 20.73 12.03 -0.18
C ILE A 331 20.91 11.90 -1.70
N TYR A 332 20.18 11.01 -2.36
CA TYR A 332 20.28 10.85 -3.82
C TYR A 332 19.84 12.11 -4.57
N ARG A 333 18.73 12.74 -4.16
CA ARG A 333 18.26 14.01 -4.73
C ARG A 333 19.28 15.14 -4.55
N LEU A 334 19.84 15.29 -3.34
CA LEU A 334 20.87 16.31 -3.08
C LEU A 334 22.13 16.05 -3.91
N ARG A 335 22.55 14.79 -4.08
CA ARG A 335 23.69 14.45 -4.95
C ARG A 335 23.40 14.76 -6.41
N LEU A 336 22.21 14.46 -6.90
CA LEU A 336 21.79 14.83 -8.26
C LEU A 336 21.80 16.35 -8.43
N ALA A 337 21.28 17.10 -7.46
CA ALA A 337 21.29 18.55 -7.50
C ALA A 337 22.71 19.13 -7.51
N LEU A 338 23.64 18.53 -6.75
CA LEU A 338 25.06 18.90 -6.77
C LEU A 338 25.73 18.60 -8.12
N LEU A 339 25.40 17.46 -8.74
CA LEU A 339 25.90 17.10 -10.07
C LEU A 339 25.45 18.11 -11.13
N ILE A 340 24.15 18.46 -11.14
CA ILE A 340 23.60 19.45 -12.08
C ILE A 340 24.26 20.82 -11.87
N GLU A 341 24.48 21.23 -10.61
CA GLU A 341 25.18 22.47 -10.29
C GLU A 341 26.63 22.47 -10.79
N GLU A 342 27.33 21.34 -10.70
CA GLU A 342 28.68 21.16 -11.25
C GLU A 342 28.67 21.22 -12.78
N GLU A 343 27.73 20.57 -13.46
CA GLU A 343 27.57 20.64 -14.92
C GLU A 343 27.33 22.07 -15.41
N LEU A 344 26.44 22.81 -14.73
CA LEU A 344 26.19 24.22 -15.03
C LEU A 344 27.45 25.07 -14.82
N SER A 345 28.18 24.84 -13.73
CA SER A 345 29.43 25.56 -13.46
C SER A 345 30.52 25.27 -14.50
N VAL A 346 30.67 24.03 -14.95
CA VAL A 346 31.64 23.65 -15.99
C VAL A 346 31.27 24.35 -17.30
N ARG A 347 29.98 24.31 -17.69
CA ARG A 347 29.50 24.96 -18.90
C ARG A 347 29.69 26.49 -18.86
N GLU A 348 29.53 27.11 -17.70
CA GLU A 348 29.80 28.53 -17.50
C GLU A 348 31.29 28.87 -17.76
N GLN A 349 32.19 28.06 -17.20
CA GLN A 349 33.64 28.22 -17.40
C GLN A 349 34.03 28.02 -18.86
N GLU A 350 33.43 27.04 -19.55
CA GLU A 350 33.65 26.81 -20.98
C GLU A 350 33.22 28.00 -21.82
N LEU A 351 32.00 28.52 -21.60
CA LEU A 351 31.49 29.70 -22.31
C LEU A 351 32.36 30.94 -22.04
N ALA A 352 32.77 31.16 -20.79
CA ALA A 352 33.67 32.25 -20.42
C ALA A 352 35.04 32.12 -21.11
N SER A 353 35.60 30.91 -21.19
CA SER A 353 36.85 30.64 -21.92
C SER A 353 36.72 30.88 -23.42
N GLN A 354 35.61 30.46 -24.03
CA GLN A 354 35.37 30.70 -25.45
C GLN A 354 35.21 32.19 -25.76
N LEU A 355 34.44 32.90 -24.95
CA LEU A 355 34.20 34.33 -25.10
C LEU A 355 35.48 35.15 -24.91
N THR A 356 36.31 34.82 -23.92
CA THR A 356 37.61 35.49 -23.73
C THR A 356 38.53 35.29 -24.93
N LYS A 357 38.62 34.07 -25.48
CA LYS A 357 39.36 33.78 -26.72
C LYS A 357 38.84 34.57 -27.93
N ARG A 358 37.51 34.66 -28.09
CA ARG A 358 36.89 35.42 -29.20
C ARG A 358 37.11 36.92 -29.07
N ARG A 359 37.03 37.48 -27.86
CA ARG A 359 37.34 38.89 -27.61
C ARG A 359 38.81 39.23 -27.90
N ALA A 360 39.74 38.39 -27.45
CA ALA A 360 41.16 38.57 -27.76
C ALA A 360 41.43 38.58 -29.28
N ALA A 361 40.80 37.66 -30.03
CA ALA A 361 40.93 37.63 -31.49
C ALA A 361 40.35 38.89 -32.18
N LEU A 362 39.25 39.45 -31.65
CA LEU A 362 38.69 40.72 -32.14
C LEU A 362 39.62 41.90 -31.85
N GLU A 363 40.21 41.95 -30.65
CA GLU A 363 41.19 42.98 -30.26
C GLU A 363 42.44 42.96 -31.15
N ASP A 364 42.88 41.79 -31.61
CA ASP A 364 43.99 41.65 -32.55
C ASP A 364 43.62 42.04 -33.99
N LEU A 365 42.42 41.64 -34.45
CA LEU A 365 41.99 41.81 -35.84
C LEU A 365 41.53 43.25 -36.16
N GLY A 366 40.88 43.94 -35.21
CA GLY A 366 40.37 45.30 -35.40
C GLY A 366 41.44 46.30 -35.86
N PRO A 367 42.58 46.44 -35.14
CA PRO A 367 43.67 47.31 -35.56
C PRO A 367 44.28 46.96 -36.91
N LEU A 368 44.31 45.67 -37.27
CA LEU A 368 44.82 45.20 -38.57
C LEU A 368 43.92 45.66 -39.72
N ILE A 369 42.59 45.58 -39.54
CA ILE A 369 41.60 46.08 -40.51
C ILE A 369 41.75 47.59 -40.65
N ASP A 370 41.87 48.33 -39.56
CA ASP A 370 42.01 49.80 -39.61
C ASP A 370 43.29 50.25 -40.31
N ARG A 371 44.42 49.58 -40.07
CA ARG A 371 45.66 49.82 -40.82
C ARG A 371 45.48 49.52 -42.30
N SER A 372 44.83 48.41 -42.64
CA SER A 372 44.59 48.02 -44.03
C SER A 372 43.67 49.00 -44.76
N ARG A 373 42.62 49.50 -44.09
CA ARG A 373 41.73 50.57 -44.60
C ARG A 373 42.51 51.85 -44.89
N LYS A 374 43.39 52.27 -43.97
CA LYS A 374 44.24 53.46 -44.17
C LYS A 374 45.15 53.28 -45.40
N LEU A 375 45.74 52.11 -45.57
CA LEU A 375 46.59 51.80 -46.72
C LEU A 375 45.82 51.81 -48.05
N VAL A 376 44.62 51.24 -48.08
CA VAL A 376 43.74 51.29 -49.26
C VAL A 376 43.39 52.74 -49.63
N LYS A 377 43.09 53.59 -48.63
CA LYS A 377 42.81 55.02 -48.88
C LYS A 377 44.01 55.75 -49.45
N THR A 378 45.19 55.57 -48.88
CA THR A 378 46.41 56.24 -49.39
C THR A 378 46.77 55.78 -50.80
N GLN A 379 46.60 54.50 -51.12
CA GLN A 379 46.82 53.98 -52.47
C GLN A 379 45.77 54.49 -53.46
N ASP A 380 44.50 54.60 -53.06
CA ASP A 380 43.47 55.19 -53.92
C ASP A 380 43.76 56.67 -54.20
N GLU A 381 44.13 57.46 -53.19
CA GLU A 381 44.55 58.86 -53.36
C GLU A 381 45.73 59.00 -54.34
N GLN A 382 46.74 58.12 -54.25
CA GLN A 382 47.86 58.09 -55.18
C GLN A 382 47.41 57.76 -56.62
N ILE A 383 46.48 56.81 -56.78
CA ILE A 383 45.92 56.44 -58.08
C ILE A 383 45.09 57.60 -58.66
N GLN A 384 44.29 58.30 -57.85
CA GLN A 384 43.52 59.47 -58.29
C GLN A 384 44.45 60.61 -58.71
N TYR A 385 45.51 60.86 -57.94
CA TYR A 385 46.54 61.82 -58.32
C TYR A 385 47.18 61.44 -59.67
N ALA A 386 47.63 60.19 -59.84
CA ALA A 386 48.22 59.71 -61.10
C ALA A 386 47.24 59.78 -62.28
N LYS A 387 45.95 59.49 -62.07
CA LYS A 387 44.89 59.66 -63.07
C LYS A 387 44.71 61.12 -63.46
N SER A 388 44.63 62.02 -62.49
CA SER A 388 44.48 63.46 -62.74
C SER A 388 45.71 64.09 -63.43
N ASP A 389 46.93 63.67 -63.06
CA ASP A 389 48.16 64.06 -63.76
C ASP A 389 48.12 63.60 -65.22
N ASN A 390 47.75 62.35 -65.48
CA ASN A 390 47.64 61.82 -66.83
C ASN A 390 46.56 62.57 -67.65
N GLU A 391 45.41 62.87 -67.07
CA GLU A 391 44.36 63.68 -67.71
C GLU A 391 44.82 65.12 -67.98
N TYR A 392 45.56 65.73 -67.04
CA TYR A 392 46.11 67.06 -67.21
C TYR A 392 47.11 67.09 -68.38
N MET A 393 47.98 66.09 -68.48
CA MET A 393 48.92 65.92 -69.59
C MET A 393 48.21 65.70 -70.94
N GLU A 394 47.03 65.07 -70.95
CA GLU A 394 46.19 64.99 -72.14
C GLU A 394 45.55 66.32 -72.52
N LYS A 395 45.04 67.08 -71.55
CA LYS A 395 44.29 68.33 -71.77
C LYS A 395 45.21 69.53 -72.05
N ASN A 396 46.45 69.53 -71.56
CA ASN A 396 47.40 70.63 -71.69
C ASN A 396 48.06 70.71 -73.08
N PHE A 397 47.25 71.10 -74.07
CA PHE A 397 47.68 71.25 -75.47
C PHE A 397 48.79 72.31 -75.66
N SER A 398 48.82 73.33 -74.81
CA SER A 398 49.83 74.39 -74.85
C SER A 398 51.23 73.85 -74.53
N ALA A 399 51.36 72.99 -73.51
CA ALA A 399 52.63 72.32 -73.21
C ALA A 399 53.04 71.34 -74.32
N PHE A 400 52.09 70.58 -74.88
CA PHE A 400 52.36 69.68 -76.01
C PHE A 400 52.91 70.45 -77.23
N LYS A 401 52.35 71.63 -77.55
CA LYS A 401 52.87 72.50 -78.63
C LYS A 401 54.29 72.99 -78.36
N LYS A 402 54.65 73.28 -77.11
CA LYS A 402 56.00 73.71 -76.73
C LYS A 402 57.06 72.63 -76.94
N GLU A 403 56.68 71.35 -76.85
CA GLU A 403 57.58 70.23 -77.17
C GLU A 403 57.81 70.07 -78.68
N PHE A 404 57.03 70.74 -79.53
CA PHE A 404 57.13 70.69 -80.99
C PHE A 404 57.05 72.09 -81.64
N PRO A 405 58.02 72.98 -81.38
CA PRO A 405 58.01 74.34 -81.94
C PRO A 405 58.30 74.37 -83.46
N GLU A 406 58.82 73.28 -84.01
CA GLU A 406 59.27 73.14 -85.41
C GLU A 406 58.13 72.81 -86.40
N ILE A 407 56.89 72.60 -85.92
CA ILE A 407 55.77 72.06 -86.70
C ILE A 407 54.63 73.11 -86.86
N SER A 408 53.89 73.07 -87.97
CA SER A 408 52.69 73.90 -88.17
C SER A 408 51.56 73.55 -87.18
N ALA A 409 50.71 74.54 -86.86
CA ALA A 409 49.62 74.36 -85.90
C ALA A 409 48.64 73.23 -86.26
N ALA A 410 48.29 73.07 -87.55
CA ALA A 410 47.40 72.02 -88.04
C ALA A 410 48.00 70.61 -87.91
N MET A 411 49.32 70.51 -88.09
CA MET A 411 50.04 69.24 -87.96
C MET A 411 50.24 68.89 -86.46
N ALA A 412 50.46 69.88 -85.59
CA ALA A 412 50.46 69.70 -84.14
C ALA A 412 49.08 69.24 -83.59
N ASP A 413 47.97 69.76 -84.12
CA ASP A 413 46.61 69.29 -83.79
C ASP A 413 46.40 67.82 -84.19
N THR A 414 46.94 67.41 -85.34
CA THR A 414 46.85 66.04 -85.85
C THR A 414 47.64 65.07 -84.97
N LEU A 415 48.88 65.41 -84.61
CA LEU A 415 49.70 64.64 -83.66
C LEU A 415 49.03 64.57 -82.27
N HIS A 416 48.45 65.67 -81.79
CA HIS A 416 47.78 65.70 -80.49
C HIS A 416 46.49 64.84 -80.46
N LYS A 417 45.73 64.77 -81.56
CA LYS A 417 44.63 63.81 -81.71
C LYS A 417 45.13 62.36 -81.65
N MET A 418 46.28 62.06 -82.27
CA MET A 418 46.91 60.73 -82.17
C MET A 418 47.44 60.42 -80.77
N TYR A 419 47.95 61.42 -80.05
CA TYR A 419 48.37 61.32 -78.65
C TYR A 419 47.19 61.04 -77.70
N LYS A 420 46.04 61.67 -77.94
CA LYS A 420 44.78 61.46 -77.19
C LYS A 420 44.07 60.16 -77.53
N LYS A 421 44.25 59.64 -78.75
CA LYS A 421 43.56 58.44 -79.21
C LYS A 421 43.90 57.27 -78.28
N LYS A 422 42.92 56.82 -77.48
CA LYS A 422 43.08 55.64 -76.64
C LYS A 422 43.25 54.42 -77.56
N LEU A 423 44.18 53.53 -77.21
CA LEU A 423 44.26 52.24 -77.87
C LEU A 423 42.93 51.51 -77.62
N PRO A 424 42.37 50.79 -78.61
CA PRO A 424 41.30 49.84 -78.34
C PRO A 424 41.77 48.99 -77.18
N GLN A 425 40.93 48.80 -76.15
CA GLN A 425 41.29 47.89 -75.07
C GLN A 425 41.74 46.60 -75.74
N LEU A 426 43.04 46.29 -75.65
CA LEU A 426 43.52 44.96 -75.98
C LEU A 426 42.71 44.11 -75.02
N LYS A 427 41.66 43.47 -75.55
CA LYS A 427 41.14 42.25 -75.00
C LYS A 427 42.31 41.29 -75.14
N ILE A 428 43.27 41.41 -74.23
CA ILE A 428 44.08 40.29 -73.81
C ILE A 428 42.98 39.34 -73.37
N LYS A 429 42.59 38.45 -74.29
CA LYS A 429 41.83 37.27 -73.94
C LYS A 429 42.67 36.69 -72.83
N ALA A 430 42.23 36.91 -71.60
CA ALA A 430 42.63 36.07 -70.50
C ALA A 430 42.34 34.67 -71.03
N GLY A 431 43.39 33.96 -71.43
CA GLY A 431 43.34 32.56 -71.77
C GLY A 431 43.04 31.83 -70.48
N LEU A 432 41.78 31.89 -70.07
CA LEU A 432 41.17 31.10 -69.04
C LEU A 432 39.79 30.80 -69.62
N GLY A 433 39.71 29.67 -70.33
CA GLY A 433 38.49 28.89 -70.24
C GLY A 433 38.15 28.68 -68.77
N GLU A 434 36.87 28.50 -68.50
CA GLU A 434 36.30 28.13 -67.21
C GLU A 434 37.09 26.97 -66.59
N ALA A 435 38.15 27.27 -65.85
CA ALA A 435 38.83 26.31 -65.02
C ALA A 435 38.15 26.38 -63.64
N PRO A 436 37.68 25.25 -63.11
CA PRO A 436 36.96 25.21 -61.84
C PRO A 436 37.80 25.87 -60.74
N PHE A 437 37.12 26.67 -59.90
CA PHE A 437 37.70 27.39 -58.78
C PHE A 437 38.51 26.45 -57.88
N ASN A 438 39.82 26.36 -58.11
CA ASN A 438 40.75 25.62 -57.27
C ASN A 438 41.43 26.60 -56.31
N PRO A 439 41.11 26.58 -55.01
CA PRO A 439 41.69 27.49 -54.02
C PRO A 439 43.19 27.25 -53.76
N TYR A 440 43.79 26.18 -54.29
CA TYR A 440 45.20 25.83 -54.14
C TYR A 440 45.98 25.77 -55.48
N GLY A 441 45.36 26.12 -56.60
CA GLY A 441 46.05 26.19 -57.89
C GLY A 441 46.95 27.42 -57.97
N ASN A 442 48.17 27.27 -58.50
CA ASN A 442 49.06 28.38 -58.83
C ASN A 442 48.36 29.29 -59.86
N ARG A 443 47.64 30.32 -59.37
CA ARG A 443 47.19 31.43 -60.20
C ARG A 443 48.44 31.99 -60.89
N PRO A 444 48.40 32.30 -62.19
CA PRO A 444 49.42 33.18 -62.77
C PRO A 444 49.46 34.42 -61.88
N THR A 445 50.60 34.67 -61.23
CA THR A 445 50.76 35.80 -60.32
C THR A 445 50.33 37.06 -61.05
N THR A 446 49.77 38.05 -60.35
CA THR A 446 49.44 39.36 -60.95
C THR A 446 50.61 39.89 -61.79
N ALA A 447 51.84 39.68 -61.33
CA ALA A 447 53.08 39.92 -62.09
C ALA A 447 53.14 39.22 -63.47
N SER A 448 52.83 37.92 -63.56
CA SER A 448 52.85 37.15 -64.82
C SER A 448 51.77 37.62 -65.81
N ARG A 449 50.57 37.97 -65.30
CA ARG A 449 49.49 38.53 -66.13
C ARG A 449 49.82 39.95 -66.62
N GLN A 450 50.43 40.77 -65.78
CA GLN A 450 50.92 42.10 -66.13
C GLN A 450 52.06 42.04 -67.14
N GLU A 451 52.94 41.06 -67.05
CA GLU A 451 54.06 40.88 -67.96
C GLU A 451 53.59 40.46 -69.37
N GLY A 452 52.63 39.54 -69.48
CA GLY A 452 51.98 39.23 -70.75
C GLY A 452 51.25 40.44 -71.36
N ALA A 453 50.62 41.26 -70.53
CA ALA A 453 49.98 42.51 -70.97
C ALA A 453 51.00 43.55 -71.48
N ARG A 454 52.12 43.72 -70.76
CA ARG A 454 53.25 44.58 -71.16
C ARG A 454 53.84 44.16 -72.49
N GLN A 455 54.03 42.86 -72.71
CA GLN A 455 54.57 42.33 -73.96
C GLN A 455 53.61 42.54 -75.14
N ALA A 456 52.32 42.26 -74.95
CA ALA A 456 51.29 42.49 -75.98
C ALA A 456 51.16 43.99 -76.33
N LEU A 457 51.16 44.87 -75.32
CA LEU A 457 51.16 46.32 -75.53
C LEU A 457 52.42 46.78 -76.27
N GLY A 458 53.59 46.24 -75.91
CA GLY A 458 54.85 46.55 -76.58
C GLY A 458 54.87 46.18 -78.06
N GLN A 459 54.20 45.09 -78.47
CA GLN A 459 54.05 44.73 -79.88
C GLN A 459 53.15 45.71 -80.64
N VAL A 460 52.01 46.09 -80.07
CA VAL A 460 51.08 47.04 -80.70
C VAL A 460 51.67 48.45 -80.79
N LEU A 461 52.48 48.86 -79.81
CA LEU A 461 53.19 50.14 -79.88
C LEU A 461 54.22 50.16 -81.01
N ARG A 462 54.98 49.06 -81.21
CA ARG A 462 55.92 48.95 -82.34
C ARG A 462 55.22 49.05 -83.69
N GLU A 463 54.03 48.47 -83.84
CA GLU A 463 53.23 48.58 -85.06
C GLU A 463 52.74 50.02 -85.29
N GLN A 464 52.28 50.73 -84.24
CA GLN A 464 51.82 52.11 -84.36
C GLN A 464 52.93 53.15 -84.54
N ASP A 465 54.15 52.83 -84.12
CA ASP A 465 55.33 53.69 -84.28
C ASP A 465 56.02 53.51 -85.65
N ASP A 466 55.57 52.54 -86.47
CA ASP A 466 56.08 52.31 -87.83
C ASP A 466 55.91 53.57 -88.71
N GLU A 467 56.88 53.82 -89.60
CA GLU A 467 56.95 55.01 -90.45
C GLU A 467 55.74 55.12 -91.40
N ARG A 468 55.05 54.00 -91.64
CA ARG A 468 53.81 53.93 -92.43
C ARG A 468 52.66 54.74 -91.84
N HIS A 469 52.68 55.00 -90.54
CA HIS A 469 51.66 55.75 -89.82
C HIS A 469 52.05 57.22 -89.59
N MET A 470 53.22 57.64 -90.09
CA MET A 470 53.69 59.02 -90.04
C MET A 470 52.90 59.90 -91.02
N PRO A 471 52.35 61.05 -90.60
CA PRO A 471 51.64 61.94 -91.52
C PRO A 471 52.58 62.59 -92.55
N SER A 472 52.08 62.79 -93.77
CA SER A 472 52.86 63.31 -94.90
C SER A 472 53.43 64.71 -94.61
N GLY A 473 54.76 64.86 -94.68
CA GLY A 473 55.46 66.14 -94.48
C GLY A 473 56.07 66.34 -93.09
N LEU A 474 56.12 65.30 -92.25
CA LEU A 474 56.79 65.32 -90.94
C LEU A 474 58.22 64.79 -91.01
N ASP A 475 59.14 65.39 -90.24
CA ASP A 475 60.52 64.90 -90.10
C ASP A 475 60.59 63.63 -89.21
N ALA A 476 61.49 62.71 -89.56
CA ALA A 476 61.65 61.42 -88.88
C ALA A 476 62.08 61.57 -87.42
N HIS A 477 62.94 62.56 -87.11
CA HIS A 477 63.38 62.83 -85.74
C HIS A 477 62.23 63.35 -84.87
N VAL A 478 61.35 64.17 -85.44
CA VAL A 478 60.15 64.69 -84.80
C VAL A 478 59.12 63.57 -84.54
N TRP A 479 58.95 62.64 -85.49
CA TRP A 479 58.14 61.44 -85.32
C TRP A 479 58.66 60.54 -84.20
N GLN A 480 59.98 60.34 -84.10
CA GLN A 480 60.60 59.55 -83.04
C GLN A 480 60.36 60.17 -81.64
N ARG A 481 60.48 61.51 -81.50
CA ARG A 481 60.14 62.22 -80.25
C ARG A 481 58.66 62.06 -79.87
N PHE A 482 57.77 62.14 -80.85
CA PHE A 482 56.34 61.87 -80.64
C PHE A 482 56.06 60.43 -80.19
N CYS A 483 56.69 59.44 -80.83
CA CYS A 483 56.57 58.04 -80.45
C CYS A 483 57.06 57.80 -79.02
N GLN A 484 58.17 58.43 -78.61
CA GLN A 484 58.69 58.36 -77.23
C GLN A 484 57.70 58.95 -76.21
N LEU A 485 57.15 60.13 -76.47
CA LEU A 485 56.14 60.75 -75.59
C LEU A 485 54.86 59.92 -75.51
N ARG A 486 54.42 59.35 -76.64
CA ARG A 486 53.28 58.43 -76.68
C ARG A 486 53.56 57.16 -75.88
N ARG A 487 54.74 56.55 -75.99
CA ARG A 487 55.15 55.39 -75.18
C ARG A 487 55.19 55.72 -73.69
N ALA A 488 55.79 56.84 -73.30
CA ALA A 488 55.85 57.28 -71.91
C ALA A 488 54.45 57.48 -71.29
N LYS A 489 53.52 58.07 -72.05
CA LYS A 489 52.10 58.16 -71.63
C LYS A 489 51.48 56.77 -71.44
N ARG A 490 51.74 55.84 -72.36
CA ARG A 490 51.17 54.48 -72.30
C ARG A 490 51.71 53.67 -71.13
N GLU A 491 52.98 53.82 -70.82
CA GLU A 491 53.59 53.23 -69.63
C GLU A 491 52.95 53.77 -68.35
N LYS A 492 52.69 55.09 -68.28
CA LYS A 492 51.92 55.69 -67.17
C LYS A 492 50.49 55.15 -67.08
N GLU A 493 49.76 55.04 -68.20
CA GLU A 493 48.40 54.46 -68.23
C GLU A 493 48.38 53.00 -67.76
N LEU A 494 49.39 52.22 -68.16
CA LEU A 494 49.53 50.83 -67.73
C LEU A 494 49.86 50.72 -66.24
N LEU A 495 50.76 51.58 -65.73
CA LEU A 495 51.08 51.65 -64.31
C LEU A 495 49.85 52.00 -63.46
N ILE A 496 49.03 52.96 -63.92
CA ILE A 496 47.76 53.30 -63.27
C ILE A 496 46.81 52.10 -63.28
N GLY A 497 46.76 51.34 -64.38
CA GLY A 497 45.99 50.10 -64.48
C GLY A 497 46.46 49.03 -63.50
N ASP A 498 47.77 48.80 -63.41
CA ASP A 498 48.39 47.85 -62.47
C ASP A 498 48.11 48.23 -61.02
N MET A 499 48.27 49.51 -60.67
CA MET A 499 47.94 50.04 -59.34
C MET A 499 46.44 49.91 -59.03
N THR A 500 45.57 50.18 -60.00
CA THR A 500 44.11 50.03 -59.84
C THR A 500 43.72 48.57 -59.62
N LEU A 501 44.37 47.62 -60.31
CA LEU A 501 44.15 46.19 -60.10
C LEU A 501 44.59 45.78 -58.68
N ALA A 502 45.80 46.17 -58.27
CA ALA A 502 46.29 45.90 -56.91
C ALA A 502 45.39 46.50 -55.82
N LEU A 503 44.89 47.73 -56.03
CA LEU A 503 43.93 48.36 -55.12
C LEU A 503 42.65 47.53 -54.99
N SER A 504 42.12 46.98 -56.09
CA SER A 504 40.91 46.14 -56.05
C SER A 504 41.15 44.82 -55.29
N GLU A 505 42.34 44.23 -55.38
CA GLU A 505 42.72 43.05 -54.58
C GLU A 505 42.84 43.40 -53.09
N PHE A 506 43.44 44.54 -52.74
CA PHE A 506 43.52 44.99 -51.35
C PHE A 506 42.15 45.33 -50.78
N GLN A 507 41.27 45.97 -51.56
CA GLN A 507 39.88 46.21 -51.18
C GLN A 507 39.14 44.89 -50.93
N ALA A 508 39.29 43.89 -51.80
CA ALA A 508 38.68 42.56 -51.61
C ALA A 508 39.23 41.82 -50.36
N PHE A 509 40.51 42.01 -50.04
CA PHE A 509 41.09 41.46 -48.81
C PHE A 509 40.51 42.14 -47.57
N VAL A 510 40.41 43.47 -47.57
CA VAL A 510 39.83 44.24 -46.45
C VAL A 510 38.37 43.85 -46.22
N THR A 511 37.55 43.79 -47.26
CA THR A 511 36.14 43.39 -47.13
C THR A 511 35.99 41.97 -46.60
N LYS A 512 36.86 41.05 -47.02
CA LYS A 512 36.89 39.69 -46.46
C LYS A 512 37.22 39.73 -44.96
N ARG A 513 38.25 40.45 -44.54
CA ARG A 513 38.63 40.56 -43.12
C ARG A 513 37.55 41.25 -42.28
N GLU A 514 36.88 42.25 -42.82
CA GLU A 514 35.71 42.88 -42.19
C GLU A 514 34.55 41.90 -42.01
N SER A 515 34.28 41.06 -43.01
CA SER A 515 33.24 40.02 -42.89
C SER A 515 33.58 38.98 -41.80
N GLU A 516 34.84 38.55 -41.71
CA GLU A 516 35.33 37.65 -40.67
C GLU A 516 35.24 38.31 -39.28
N TYR A 517 35.60 39.59 -39.17
CA TYR A 517 35.48 40.36 -37.93
C TYR A 517 34.02 40.48 -37.49
N ASN A 518 33.10 40.82 -38.39
CA ASN A 518 31.67 40.92 -38.09
C ASN A 518 31.07 39.58 -37.68
N GLN A 519 31.50 38.47 -38.32
CA GLN A 519 31.10 37.11 -37.91
C GLN A 519 31.62 36.80 -36.50
N MET A 520 32.90 37.04 -36.21
CA MET A 520 33.47 36.82 -34.88
C MET A 520 32.82 37.70 -33.82
N GLN A 521 32.42 38.92 -34.17
CA GLN A 521 31.69 39.82 -33.29
C GLN A 521 30.29 39.27 -32.98
N SER A 522 29.54 38.83 -34.02
CA SER A 522 28.24 38.19 -33.83
C SER A 522 28.35 36.92 -32.98
N ASP A 523 29.37 36.08 -33.21
CA ASP A 523 29.64 34.89 -32.39
C ASP A 523 29.93 35.27 -30.92
N ALA A 524 30.70 36.33 -30.68
CA ALA A 524 30.98 36.81 -29.33
C ALA A 524 29.72 37.36 -28.63
N GLU A 525 28.83 38.04 -29.36
CA GLU A 525 27.54 38.49 -28.86
C GLU A 525 26.60 37.31 -28.56
N ASN A 526 26.56 36.29 -29.42
CA ASN A 526 25.81 35.06 -29.19
C ASN A 526 26.31 34.30 -27.95
N LEU A 527 27.63 34.21 -27.77
CA LEU A 527 28.24 33.60 -26.58
C LEU A 527 27.91 34.37 -25.29
N LYS A 528 27.86 35.71 -25.34
CA LYS A 528 27.40 36.52 -24.20
C LYS A 528 25.94 36.21 -23.86
N LEU A 529 25.06 36.16 -24.87
CA LEU A 529 23.65 35.83 -24.66
C LEU A 529 23.48 34.44 -24.04
N LEU A 530 24.23 33.44 -24.52
CA LEU A 530 24.22 32.09 -23.94
C LEU A 530 24.71 32.09 -22.48
N GLN A 531 25.71 32.91 -22.16
CA GLN A 531 26.21 33.07 -20.78
C GLN A 531 25.14 33.68 -19.87
N GLU A 532 24.42 34.71 -20.32
CA GLU A 532 23.31 35.33 -19.59
C GLU A 532 22.15 34.34 -19.39
N GLN A 533 21.79 33.57 -20.42
CA GLN A 533 20.78 32.51 -20.33
C GLN A 533 21.16 31.44 -19.32
N LEU A 534 22.42 30.98 -19.33
CA LEU A 534 22.94 30.00 -18.39
C LEU A 534 22.95 30.55 -16.95
N ALA A 535 23.33 31.81 -16.76
CA ALA A 535 23.27 32.47 -15.46
C ALA A 535 21.83 32.53 -14.91
N ASN A 536 20.85 32.84 -15.76
CA ASN A 536 19.44 32.81 -15.39
C ASN A 536 18.97 31.39 -15.04
N GLN A 537 19.35 30.38 -15.83
CA GLN A 537 19.04 28.97 -15.54
C GLN A 537 19.63 28.53 -14.19
N ARG A 538 20.87 28.93 -13.90
CA ARG A 538 21.54 28.64 -12.62
C ARG A 538 20.83 29.32 -11.45
N ALA A 539 20.41 30.58 -11.59
CA ALA A 539 19.66 31.30 -10.56
C ALA A 539 18.29 30.65 -10.32
N GLN A 540 17.57 30.28 -11.39
CA GLN A 540 16.31 29.55 -11.29
C GLN A 540 16.49 28.21 -10.59
N PHE A 541 17.51 27.44 -10.95
CA PHE A 541 17.81 26.16 -10.32
C PHE A 541 18.19 26.29 -8.84
N ALA A 542 18.96 27.32 -8.47
CA ALA A 542 19.32 27.57 -7.07
C ALA A 542 18.12 27.95 -6.19
N ASN A 543 17.11 28.61 -6.78
CA ASN A 543 15.90 29.03 -6.06
C ASN A 543 14.78 27.99 -6.11
N ASN A 544 14.73 27.15 -7.15
CA ASN A 544 13.74 26.10 -7.31
C ASN A 544 14.19 24.82 -6.59
N LEU A 545 13.93 24.78 -5.28
CA LEU A 545 14.29 23.63 -4.44
C LEU A 545 13.31 22.48 -4.62
N GLU A 546 13.84 21.28 -4.82
CA GLU A 546 13.04 20.04 -4.77
C GLU A 546 12.75 19.68 -3.31
N VAL A 547 11.47 19.54 -2.97
CA VAL A 547 11.00 19.22 -1.61
C VAL A 547 10.36 17.85 -1.59
N GLN A 548 10.70 17.05 -0.58
CA GLN A 548 10.04 15.78 -0.31
C GLN A 548 8.87 15.97 0.65
N LEU A 549 7.69 15.49 0.27
CA LEU A 549 6.49 15.52 1.11
C LEU A 549 6.06 14.09 1.45
N LEU A 550 5.76 13.82 2.72
CA LEU A 550 5.27 12.52 3.15
C LEU A 550 3.75 12.54 3.29
N VAL A 551 3.07 12.03 2.27
CA VAL A 551 1.61 12.07 2.14
C VAL A 551 1.03 10.65 2.28
N LYS A 552 -0.16 10.49 2.88
CA LYS A 552 -0.82 9.18 2.96
C LYS A 552 -1.42 8.80 1.62
N GLN A 553 -1.47 7.50 1.29
CA GLN A 553 -2.00 7.01 0.01
C GLN A 553 -3.40 7.56 -0.33
N GLY A 554 -4.31 7.68 0.65
CA GLY A 554 -5.66 8.22 0.42
C GLY A 554 -5.75 9.74 0.19
N GLN A 555 -4.64 10.46 0.26
CA GLN A 555 -4.54 11.90 -0.06
C GLN A 555 -3.94 12.13 -1.46
N VAL A 556 -3.50 11.06 -2.13
CA VAL A 556 -3.00 11.10 -3.50
C VAL A 556 -4.12 10.60 -4.40
N GLU A 557 -4.75 11.52 -5.14
CA GLU A 557 -5.83 11.20 -6.08
C GLU A 557 -5.31 10.81 -7.48
N VAL A 558 -4.01 10.95 -7.71
CA VAL A 558 -3.37 10.55 -8.96
C VAL A 558 -3.13 9.05 -8.92
N GLU A 559 -3.78 8.31 -9.82
CA GLU A 559 -3.46 6.91 -10.03
C GLU A 559 -2.02 6.81 -10.57
N PRO A 560 -1.14 6.04 -9.91
CA PRO A 560 0.18 5.78 -10.47
C PRO A 560 -0.04 5.07 -11.81
N ARG A 561 0.40 5.69 -12.91
CA ARG A 561 0.55 4.98 -14.18
C ARG A 561 1.48 3.78 -13.93
N ASP A 562 1.33 2.70 -14.72
CA ASP A 562 2.11 1.45 -14.59
C ASP A 562 3.65 1.60 -14.74
N ASP A 563 4.16 2.83 -14.80
CA ASP A 563 5.58 3.13 -14.80
C ASP A 563 6.17 2.96 -13.40
N PHE A 564 7.37 2.37 -13.37
CA PHE A 564 8.15 2.20 -12.13
C PHE A 564 8.50 3.53 -11.45
N ILE A 565 8.53 4.63 -12.22
CA ILE A 565 8.73 5.99 -11.73
C ILE A 565 7.44 6.76 -11.95
N ILE A 566 6.75 7.08 -10.86
CA ILE A 566 5.49 7.83 -10.91
C ILE A 566 5.82 9.28 -11.29
N ASP A 567 5.36 9.71 -12.46
CA ASP A 567 5.47 11.10 -12.91
C ASP A 567 4.30 11.92 -12.35
N PHE A 568 4.64 12.99 -11.65
CA PHE A 568 3.72 13.94 -11.02
C PHE A 568 3.70 15.30 -11.75
N ALA A 569 4.28 15.42 -12.95
CA ALA A 569 4.35 16.67 -13.70
C ALA A 569 2.96 17.30 -13.96
N ASP A 570 1.94 16.47 -14.21
CA ASP A 570 0.55 16.91 -14.43
C ASP A 570 -0.27 17.03 -13.13
N SER A 571 0.35 16.91 -11.96
CA SER A 571 -0.33 16.94 -10.67
C SER A 571 -0.30 18.31 -10.00
N LEU A 572 -1.33 18.62 -9.22
CA LEU A 572 -1.47 19.88 -8.49
C LEU A 572 -1.49 19.63 -6.99
N LEU A 573 -0.69 20.38 -6.24
CA LEU A 573 -0.74 20.36 -4.78
C LEU A 573 -1.86 21.29 -4.30
N LEU A 574 -2.92 20.71 -3.73
CA LEU A 574 -4.06 21.45 -3.19
C LEU A 574 -3.95 21.60 -1.67
N SER A 575 -4.21 22.81 -1.18
CA SER A 575 -4.31 23.04 0.27
C SER A 575 -5.51 22.30 0.85
N ARG A 576 -5.28 21.65 1.99
CA ARG A 576 -6.32 20.93 2.75
C ARG A 576 -7.51 21.83 3.06
N GLY A 577 -7.28 23.12 3.34
CA GLY A 577 -8.35 24.07 3.65
C GLY A 577 -9.40 24.18 2.53
N VAL A 578 -8.98 24.14 1.27
CA VAL A 578 -9.91 24.20 0.13
C VAL A 578 -10.84 22.98 0.11
N VAL A 579 -10.31 21.80 0.42
CA VAL A 579 -11.07 20.55 0.47
C VAL A 579 -12.00 20.53 1.68
N GLU A 580 -11.54 21.01 2.83
CA GLU A 580 -12.34 21.10 4.06
C GLU A 580 -13.49 22.11 3.93
N ASP A 581 -13.23 23.26 3.30
CA ASP A 581 -14.24 24.27 2.98
C ASP A 581 -15.29 23.71 2.03
N LEU A 582 -14.89 22.93 1.03
CA LEU A 582 -15.83 22.27 0.13
C LEU A 582 -16.62 21.18 0.84
N ASN A 583 -15.99 20.37 1.69
CA ASN A 583 -16.65 19.35 2.48
C ASN A 583 -17.65 19.94 3.49
N SER A 584 -17.34 21.09 4.10
CA SER A 584 -18.27 21.79 4.98
C SER A 584 -19.51 22.26 4.22
N LYS A 585 -19.34 22.84 3.02
CA LYS A 585 -20.44 23.21 2.12
C LYS A 585 -21.26 22.00 1.68
N ILE A 586 -20.63 20.86 1.38
CA ILE A 586 -21.34 19.62 1.04
C ILE A 586 -22.19 19.14 2.23
N LYS A 587 -21.65 19.19 3.45
CA LYS A 587 -22.39 18.80 4.66
C LYS A 587 -23.60 19.70 4.89
N THR A 588 -23.47 21.02 4.78
CA THR A 588 -24.59 21.95 4.96
C THR A 588 -25.69 21.74 3.92
N LEU A 589 -25.32 21.50 2.65
CA LEU A 589 -26.28 21.14 1.60
C LEU A 589 -26.93 19.76 1.84
N GLY A 590 -26.16 18.79 2.34
CA GLY A 590 -26.66 17.48 2.74
C GLY A 590 -27.68 17.56 3.88
N GLU A 591 -27.39 18.34 4.92
CA GLU A 591 -28.30 18.60 6.02
C GLU A 591 -29.58 19.30 5.54
N ALA A 592 -29.47 20.28 4.64
CA ALA A 592 -30.62 20.94 4.03
C ALA A 592 -31.50 19.94 3.25
N LYS A 593 -30.88 19.01 2.50
CA LYS A 593 -31.60 17.94 1.79
C LYS A 593 -32.31 17.00 2.77
N VAL A 594 -31.66 16.62 3.87
CA VAL A 594 -32.27 15.77 4.91
C VAL A 594 -33.47 16.46 5.54
N ARG A 595 -33.34 17.74 5.93
CA ARG A 595 -34.47 18.53 6.45
C ARG A 595 -35.64 18.57 5.48
N PHE A 596 -35.39 18.83 4.20
CA PHE A 596 -36.44 18.82 3.18
C PHE A 596 -37.12 17.44 3.06
N MET A 597 -36.35 16.34 3.14
CA MET A 597 -36.92 14.99 3.13
C MET A 597 -37.78 14.72 4.38
N GLU A 598 -37.38 15.23 5.54
CA GLU A 598 -38.15 15.13 6.79
C GLU A 598 -39.46 15.93 6.71
N GLU A 599 -39.40 17.18 6.25
CA GLU A 599 -40.58 18.02 6.02
C GLU A 599 -41.55 17.37 5.03
N ALA A 600 -41.04 16.78 3.94
CA ALA A 600 -41.85 16.07 2.97
C ALA A 600 -42.50 14.79 3.56
N LYS A 601 -41.76 14.06 4.40
CA LYS A 601 -42.28 12.89 5.14
C LYS A 601 -43.39 13.31 6.10
N ASP A 602 -43.18 14.36 6.88
CA ASP A 602 -44.15 14.84 7.86
C ASP A 602 -45.38 15.45 7.19
N SER A 603 -45.20 16.14 6.06
CA SER A 603 -46.31 16.60 5.21
C SER A 603 -47.16 15.43 4.71
N LYS A 604 -46.55 14.34 4.22
CA LYS A 604 -47.27 13.13 3.81
C LYS A 604 -48.00 12.46 4.98
N LYS A 605 -47.40 12.42 6.17
CA LYS A 605 -48.03 11.89 7.38
C LYS A 605 -49.26 12.71 7.76
N THR A 606 -49.13 14.03 7.78
CA THR A 606 -50.24 14.96 8.07
C THR A 606 -51.35 14.83 7.03
N PHE A 607 -51.01 14.76 5.74
CA PHE A 607 -51.97 14.55 4.67
C PHE A 607 -52.76 13.24 4.86
N ARG A 608 -52.08 12.12 5.13
CA ARG A 608 -52.77 10.83 5.41
C ARG A 608 -53.67 10.90 6.64
N ARG A 609 -53.25 11.61 7.69
CA ARG A 609 -54.07 11.81 8.88
C ARG A 609 -55.32 12.62 8.55
N LEU A 610 -55.18 13.73 7.83
CA LEU A 610 -56.31 14.56 7.40
C LEU A 610 -57.26 13.79 6.47
N GLU A 611 -56.74 12.96 5.56
CA GLU A 611 -57.59 12.08 4.75
C GLU A 611 -58.39 11.09 5.60
N TRP A 612 -57.78 10.53 6.64
CA TRP A 612 -58.46 9.62 7.55
C TRP A 612 -59.52 10.35 8.38
N GLU A 613 -59.21 11.53 8.92
CA GLU A 613 -60.17 12.38 9.66
C GLU A 613 -61.34 12.79 8.75
N LEU A 614 -61.07 13.16 7.49
CA LEU A 614 -62.09 13.47 6.51
C LEU A 614 -62.97 12.26 6.17
N ARG A 615 -62.40 11.05 6.07
CA ARG A 615 -63.20 9.82 5.91
C ARG A 615 -64.05 9.55 7.14
N GLY A 616 -63.50 9.71 8.35
CA GLY A 616 -64.26 9.57 9.59
C GLY A 616 -65.46 10.52 9.65
N MET A 617 -65.24 11.81 9.42
CA MET A 617 -66.31 12.80 9.38
C MET A 617 -67.36 12.51 8.30
N ARG A 618 -66.96 11.97 7.14
CA ARG A 618 -67.91 11.53 6.11
C ARG A 618 -68.76 10.35 6.58
N MET A 619 -68.16 9.35 7.23
CA MET A 619 -68.90 8.23 7.79
C MET A 619 -69.86 8.69 8.88
N ASP A 620 -69.44 9.59 9.77
CA ASP A 620 -70.32 10.17 10.80
C ASP A 620 -71.49 10.95 10.18
N ALA A 621 -71.23 11.71 9.12
CA ALA A 621 -72.27 12.41 8.37
C ALA A 621 -73.26 11.44 7.72
N GLU A 622 -72.77 10.37 7.10
CA GLU A 622 -73.61 9.29 6.55
C GLU A 622 -74.45 8.62 7.64
N ASP A 623 -73.86 8.36 8.81
CA ASP A 623 -74.53 7.76 9.98
C ASP A 623 -75.63 8.67 10.52
N LEU A 624 -75.39 9.98 10.59
CA LEU A 624 -76.40 10.97 10.97
C LEU A 624 -77.54 11.05 9.95
N ILE A 625 -77.22 10.98 8.65
CA ILE A 625 -78.22 10.92 7.58
C ILE A 625 -79.06 9.65 7.69
N ASN A 626 -78.44 8.50 8.01
CA ASN A 626 -79.13 7.24 8.23
C ASN A 626 -80.03 7.30 9.46
N LYS A 627 -79.55 7.82 10.60
CA LYS A 627 -80.37 8.03 11.81
C LYS A 627 -81.56 8.94 11.54
N LEU A 628 -81.38 10.02 10.77
CA LEU A 628 -82.47 10.89 10.35
C LEU A 628 -83.50 10.12 9.49
N ARG A 629 -83.04 9.28 8.57
CA ARG A 629 -83.91 8.40 7.77
C ARG A 629 -84.66 7.42 8.66
N ASP A 630 -84.01 6.82 9.65
CA ASP A 630 -84.62 5.88 10.59
C ASP A 630 -85.72 6.54 11.40
N ILE A 631 -85.45 7.72 11.98
CA ILE A 631 -86.44 8.53 12.70
C ILE A 631 -87.62 8.86 11.79
N ASN A 632 -87.37 9.32 10.56
CA ASN A 632 -88.44 9.62 9.60
C ASN A 632 -89.25 8.38 9.19
N SER A 633 -88.64 7.19 9.22
CA SER A 633 -89.30 5.92 8.91
C SER A 633 -90.00 5.27 10.12
N PHE A 634 -89.74 5.76 11.33
CA PHE A 634 -90.23 5.17 12.57
C PHE A 634 -91.75 5.33 12.71
N LYS A 635 -92.46 4.20 12.85
CA LYS A 635 -93.91 4.16 13.06
C LYS A 635 -94.22 3.83 14.51
N ILE A 636 -94.99 4.68 15.18
CA ILE A 636 -95.40 4.47 16.57
C ILE A 636 -96.43 3.33 16.64
N THR A 637 -96.07 2.21 17.27
CA THR A 637 -96.95 1.04 17.48
C THR A 637 -97.74 1.15 18.78
N ARG A 638 -98.79 0.31 18.93
CA ARG A 638 -99.64 0.30 20.13
C ARG A 638 -98.89 -0.08 21.42
N GLU A 639 -97.87 -0.93 21.35
CA GLU A 639 -97.04 -1.26 22.53
C GLU A 639 -96.21 -0.05 22.97
N ILE A 640 -95.64 0.70 22.02
CA ILE A 640 -94.95 1.95 22.31
C ILE A 640 -95.94 2.99 22.86
N GLN A 641 -97.18 3.03 22.36
CA GLN A 641 -98.22 3.84 22.97
C GLN A 641 -98.54 3.40 24.40
N ARG A 642 -98.59 2.10 24.71
CA ARG A 642 -98.82 1.59 26.09
C ARG A 642 -97.67 1.94 27.03
N TYR A 643 -96.43 1.83 26.56
CA TYR A 643 -95.23 2.29 27.27
C TYR A 643 -95.27 3.80 27.52
N LEU A 644 -95.64 4.60 26.51
CA LEU A 644 -95.76 6.06 26.65
C LEU A 644 -96.97 6.51 27.48
N SER A 645 -98.05 5.71 27.56
CA SER A 645 -99.29 6.07 28.26
C SER A 645 -99.33 5.63 29.72
N THR A 646 -98.51 4.65 30.11
CA THR A 646 -98.48 4.11 31.48
C THR A 646 -97.22 4.63 32.16
N GLU A 647 -97.37 5.49 33.17
CA GLU A 647 -96.23 6.10 33.88
C GLU A 647 -95.30 5.08 34.55
N ASP A 648 -95.83 3.91 34.94
CA ASP A 648 -95.05 2.80 35.52
C ASP A 648 -95.32 1.49 34.77
N TYR A 649 -94.93 1.46 33.49
CA TYR A 649 -95.01 0.26 32.65
C TYR A 649 -94.18 -0.90 33.24
N ASP A 650 -93.00 -0.58 33.78
CA ASP A 650 -92.11 -1.55 34.40
C ASP A 650 -92.70 -2.08 35.71
N GLY A 651 -93.37 -1.25 36.52
CA GLY A 651 -94.11 -1.70 37.71
C GLY A 651 -95.28 -2.62 37.38
N LEU A 652 -96.02 -2.34 36.31
CA LEU A 652 -97.08 -3.23 35.83
C LEU A 652 -96.51 -4.61 35.47
N ILE A 653 -95.46 -4.64 34.64
CA ILE A 653 -94.78 -5.88 34.25
C ILE A 653 -94.16 -6.59 35.46
N ASN A 654 -93.50 -5.86 36.36
CA ASN A 654 -92.88 -6.45 37.55
C ASN A 654 -93.91 -7.02 38.52
N SER A 655 -95.10 -6.43 38.62
CA SER A 655 -96.20 -6.98 39.42
C SER A 655 -96.71 -8.30 38.84
N GLU A 656 -96.73 -8.43 37.50
CA GLU A 656 -97.06 -9.68 36.82
C GLU A 656 -95.95 -10.72 37.02
N ILE A 657 -94.68 -10.31 36.94
CA ILE A 657 -93.52 -11.17 37.20
C ILE A 657 -93.50 -11.66 38.66
N GLN A 658 -93.71 -10.80 39.66
CA GLN A 658 -93.72 -11.19 41.07
C GLN A 658 -94.81 -12.21 41.40
N LYS A 659 -96.00 -12.06 40.80
CA LYS A 659 -97.09 -13.04 40.95
C LYS A 659 -96.68 -14.41 40.39
N LEU A 660 -95.96 -14.43 39.27
CA LEU A 660 -95.44 -15.66 38.69
C LEU A 660 -94.32 -16.28 39.55
N ASP A 661 -93.40 -15.47 40.09
CA ASP A 661 -92.28 -15.95 40.91
C ASP A 661 -92.74 -16.57 42.24
N GLN A 662 -93.72 -15.96 42.91
CA GLN A 662 -94.29 -16.51 44.16
C GLN A 662 -94.93 -17.89 43.94
N ALA A 663 -95.60 -18.09 42.80
CA ALA A 663 -96.17 -19.38 42.44
C ALA A 663 -95.08 -20.44 42.21
N ILE A 664 -93.99 -20.07 41.55
CA ILE A 664 -92.84 -20.96 41.30
C ILE A 664 -92.16 -21.39 42.61
N GLU A 665 -92.02 -20.49 43.57
CA GLU A 665 -91.27 -20.75 44.81
C GLU A 665 -92.00 -21.72 45.76
N LEU A 666 -93.34 -21.62 45.84
CA LEU A 666 -94.18 -22.59 46.54
C LEU A 666 -94.04 -23.99 45.94
N MET A 667 -94.00 -24.11 44.61
CA MET A 667 -93.79 -25.39 43.94
C MET A 667 -92.40 -25.99 44.24
N LYS A 668 -91.34 -25.16 44.26
CA LYS A 668 -89.97 -25.61 44.60
C LYS A 668 -89.87 -26.21 46.01
N LYS A 669 -90.45 -25.57 47.03
CA LYS A 669 -90.42 -26.05 48.43
C LYS A 669 -91.13 -27.40 48.59
N HIS A 670 -92.27 -27.58 47.92
CA HIS A 670 -92.99 -28.84 47.92
C HIS A 670 -92.16 -29.98 47.28
N HIS A 671 -91.47 -29.69 46.16
CA HIS A 671 -90.62 -30.67 45.51
C HIS A 671 -89.41 -31.10 46.36
N ALA A 672 -88.78 -30.18 47.09
CA ALA A 672 -87.62 -30.49 47.93
C ALA A 672 -87.94 -31.52 49.03
N LYS A 673 -89.06 -31.36 49.76
CA LYS A 673 -89.49 -32.31 50.80
C LYS A 673 -89.74 -33.72 50.25
N MET A 674 -90.29 -33.82 49.04
CA MET A 674 -90.55 -35.10 48.39
C MET A 674 -89.26 -35.82 47.99
N ILE A 675 -88.21 -35.09 47.62
CA ILE A 675 -86.90 -35.67 47.30
C ILE A 675 -86.24 -36.27 48.55
N GLU A 676 -86.31 -35.57 49.67
CA GLU A 676 -85.67 -35.99 50.93
C GLU A 676 -86.24 -37.31 51.47
N MET A 677 -87.58 -37.47 51.44
CA MET A 677 -88.23 -38.74 51.79
C MET A 677 -87.79 -39.91 50.90
N LYS A 678 -87.59 -39.67 49.60
CA LYS A 678 -87.14 -40.72 48.67
C LYS A 678 -85.68 -41.12 48.92
N GLN A 679 -84.82 -40.15 49.28
CA GLN A 679 -83.41 -40.42 49.58
C GLN A 679 -83.22 -41.27 50.85
N ALA A 680 -84.00 -41.03 51.90
CA ALA A 680 -83.93 -41.83 53.12
C ALA A 680 -84.22 -43.32 52.85
N ARG A 681 -85.26 -43.61 52.04
CA ARG A 681 -85.63 -44.99 51.68
C ARG A 681 -84.60 -45.70 50.80
N LEU A 682 -83.81 -44.97 50.02
CA LEU A 682 -82.71 -45.53 49.24
C LEU A 682 -81.53 -45.98 50.11
N LYS A 683 -81.25 -45.26 51.21
CA LYS A 683 -80.16 -45.63 52.14
C LYS A 683 -80.43 -46.96 52.83
N GLU A 684 -81.63 -47.17 53.38
CA GLU A 684 -81.99 -48.45 54.03
C GLU A 684 -81.84 -49.66 53.09
N LEU A 685 -82.26 -49.52 51.82
CA LEU A 685 -82.11 -50.59 50.83
C LEU A 685 -80.65 -50.89 50.46
N SER A 686 -79.77 -49.89 50.52
CA SER A 686 -78.35 -50.05 50.21
C SER A 686 -77.59 -50.83 51.31
N GLU A 687 -77.92 -50.63 52.58
CA GLU A 687 -77.24 -51.28 53.71
C GLU A 687 -77.55 -52.79 53.75
N VAL A 688 -78.80 -53.17 53.51
CA VAL A 688 -79.22 -54.59 53.48
C VAL A 688 -78.53 -55.35 52.34
N LYS A 689 -78.37 -54.74 51.16
CA LYS A 689 -77.68 -55.37 50.02
C LYS A 689 -76.17 -55.49 50.24
N SER A 690 -75.53 -54.51 50.89
CA SER A 690 -74.10 -54.54 51.20
C SER A 690 -73.73 -55.72 52.10
N GLY A 691 -74.50 -55.96 53.17
CA GLY A 691 -74.27 -57.08 54.09
C GLY A 691 -74.43 -58.47 53.48
N GLN A 692 -75.29 -58.62 52.45
CA GLN A 692 -75.45 -59.88 51.72
C GLN A 692 -74.29 -60.17 50.76
N LEU A 693 -73.68 -59.13 50.18
CA LEU A 693 -72.54 -59.26 49.28
C LEU A 693 -71.26 -59.65 50.01
N ALA A 694 -71.01 -59.08 51.20
CA ALA A 694 -69.83 -59.41 52.01
C ALA A 694 -69.76 -60.92 52.35
N LYS A 695 -70.89 -61.52 52.76
CA LYS A 695 -70.98 -62.96 53.08
C LYS A 695 -70.83 -63.88 51.86
N LYS A 696 -71.13 -63.38 50.66
CA LYS A 696 -70.91 -64.12 49.41
C LYS A 696 -69.44 -64.10 49.00
N ASN A 697 -68.75 -62.97 49.17
CA ASN A 697 -67.35 -62.85 48.81
C ASN A 697 -66.45 -63.74 49.68
N GLU A 698 -66.71 -63.81 50.99
CA GLU A 698 -65.96 -64.69 51.91
C GLU A 698 -66.07 -66.18 51.53
N ARG A 699 -67.21 -66.62 50.99
CA ARG A 699 -67.38 -67.99 50.48
C ARG A 699 -66.61 -68.25 49.19
N LEU A 700 -66.58 -67.26 48.29
CA LEU A 700 -65.90 -67.40 47.00
C LEU A 700 -64.37 -67.40 47.16
N ASP A 701 -63.83 -66.68 48.14
CA ASP A 701 -62.39 -66.69 48.43
C ASP A 701 -61.92 -68.04 48.98
N ALA A 702 -62.73 -68.69 49.83
CA ALA A 702 -62.45 -70.05 50.31
C ALA A 702 -62.48 -71.11 49.18
N GLU A 703 -63.40 -70.97 48.21
CA GLU A 703 -63.44 -71.84 47.01
C GLU A 703 -62.25 -71.59 46.07
N LEU A 704 -61.69 -70.38 46.04
CA LEU A 704 -60.52 -70.03 45.22
C LEU A 704 -59.22 -70.67 45.74
N GLU A 705 -59.03 -70.75 47.06
CA GLU A 705 -57.86 -71.45 47.63
C GLU A 705 -57.91 -72.96 47.37
N GLU A 706 -59.10 -73.59 47.44
CA GLU A 706 -59.28 -75.02 47.18
C GLU A 706 -59.12 -75.37 45.69
N MET A 707 -59.61 -74.52 44.78
CA MET A 707 -59.41 -74.72 43.34
C MET A 707 -57.94 -74.58 42.91
N ASN A 708 -57.15 -73.71 43.54
CA ASN A 708 -55.76 -73.50 43.12
C ASN A 708 -54.86 -74.72 43.43
N VAL A 709 -55.17 -75.46 44.51
CA VAL A 709 -54.53 -76.75 44.81
C VAL A 709 -54.87 -77.80 43.73
N GLY A 710 -56.13 -77.85 43.27
CA GLY A 710 -56.55 -78.74 42.19
C GLY A 710 -55.97 -78.40 40.81
N VAL A 711 -55.69 -77.11 40.54
CA VAL A 711 -55.03 -76.68 39.29
C VAL A 711 -53.55 -77.08 39.27
N ASN A 712 -52.87 -77.05 40.42
CA ASN A 712 -51.49 -77.55 40.54
C ASN A 712 -51.39 -79.07 40.30
N GLU A 713 -52.44 -79.86 40.53
CA GLU A 713 -52.40 -81.31 40.31
C GLU A 713 -52.81 -81.73 38.88
N ARG A 714 -53.68 -80.96 38.20
CA ARG A 714 -54.21 -81.35 36.88
C ARG A 714 -53.40 -80.88 35.68
N VAL A 715 -52.70 -79.75 35.77
CA VAL A 715 -51.81 -79.33 34.66
C VAL A 715 -50.60 -80.26 34.54
N HIS A 716 -50.21 -80.93 35.62
CA HIS A 716 -49.20 -81.99 35.57
C HIS A 716 -49.68 -83.27 34.84
N ILE A 717 -50.98 -83.44 34.57
CA ILE A 717 -51.56 -84.71 34.09
C ILE A 717 -52.20 -84.62 32.68
N GLU A 718 -52.69 -83.46 32.21
CA GLU A 718 -53.58 -83.44 31.02
C GLU A 718 -53.12 -82.73 29.74
N GLU A 719 -52.01 -81.98 29.71
CA GLU A 719 -51.34 -81.69 28.42
C GLU A 719 -50.40 -82.82 27.95
N THR A 720 -50.53 -83.96 28.61
CA THR A 720 -50.14 -85.26 28.06
C THR A 720 -51.14 -85.87 27.07
N ASN A 721 -52.39 -85.41 26.82
CA ASN A 721 -53.23 -85.84 25.65
C ASN A 721 -54.68 -85.25 25.53
N ALA A 722 -54.93 -84.51 24.43
CA ALA A 722 -56.01 -84.63 23.40
C ALA A 722 -57.57 -84.54 23.65
N GLU A 723 -58.18 -83.54 22.97
CA GLU A 723 -59.31 -83.56 21.97
C GLU A 723 -60.86 -83.66 22.27
N LYS A 724 -61.63 -82.64 21.77
CA LYS A 724 -62.91 -82.59 20.93
C LYS A 724 -64.29 -81.99 21.43
N ARG A 725 -64.80 -80.97 20.66
CA ARG A 725 -66.17 -80.67 20.03
C ARG A 725 -67.44 -80.23 20.85
N ASP A 726 -68.54 -79.55 20.38
CA ASP A 726 -69.11 -78.88 19.13
C ASP A 726 -70.53 -78.22 19.48
N GLU A 727 -71.44 -77.70 18.60
CA GLU A 727 -71.51 -76.46 17.77
C GLU A 727 -72.91 -76.17 17.04
N SER A 728 -74.12 -76.28 17.66
CA SER A 728 -75.44 -76.20 16.91
C SER A 728 -76.31 -74.91 17.04
N HIS A 729 -76.23 -74.07 18.08
CA HIS A 729 -77.22 -72.97 18.29
C HIS A 729 -76.93 -71.66 17.48
N ALA A 730 -75.76 -71.56 16.84
CA ALA A 730 -75.27 -70.31 16.22
C ALA A 730 -76.11 -69.76 15.05
N ALA A 731 -76.97 -70.58 14.41
CA ALA A 731 -77.65 -70.20 13.17
C ALA A 731 -78.84 -69.23 13.34
N LYS A 732 -79.65 -69.32 14.41
CA LYS A 732 -80.86 -68.48 14.60
C LYS A 732 -80.55 -66.98 14.81
N LYS A 733 -79.46 -66.66 15.52
CA LYS A 733 -79.07 -65.27 15.82
C LYS A 733 -78.68 -64.46 14.58
N ARG A 734 -78.18 -65.12 13.53
CA ARG A 734 -77.68 -64.42 12.32
C ARG A 734 -78.81 -63.81 11.49
N TYR A 735 -80.02 -64.38 11.50
CA TYR A 735 -81.12 -63.91 10.65
C TYR A 735 -81.77 -62.59 11.17
N GLU A 736 -82.01 -62.45 12.48
CA GLU A 736 -82.59 -61.23 13.07
C GLU A 736 -81.68 -60.00 12.92
N GLN A 737 -80.36 -60.21 12.98
CA GLN A 737 -79.38 -59.13 12.83
C GLN A 737 -79.41 -58.50 11.43
N ILE A 738 -79.77 -59.25 10.39
CA ILE A 738 -79.79 -58.76 9.01
C ILE A 738 -80.98 -57.80 8.79
N LEU A 739 -82.15 -58.10 9.35
CA LEU A 739 -83.36 -57.26 9.23
C LEU A 739 -83.22 -55.90 9.95
N GLN A 740 -82.63 -55.88 11.14
CA GLN A 740 -82.38 -54.62 11.87
C GLN A 740 -81.38 -53.72 11.13
N ARG A 741 -80.36 -54.30 10.50
CA ARG A 741 -79.36 -53.54 9.73
C ARG A 741 -79.98 -52.80 8.55
N GLN A 742 -80.94 -53.38 7.85
CA GLN A 742 -81.58 -52.72 6.69
C GLN A 742 -82.40 -51.48 7.10
N ARG A 743 -83.19 -51.55 8.19
CA ARG A 743 -83.95 -50.39 8.69
C ARG A 743 -83.05 -49.22 9.12
N LEU A 744 -81.92 -49.52 9.77
CA LEU A 744 -80.98 -48.50 10.21
C LEU A 744 -80.30 -47.78 9.03
N VAL A 745 -80.04 -48.51 7.93
CA VAL A 745 -79.44 -47.93 6.71
C VAL A 745 -80.40 -46.97 5.99
N ASP A 746 -81.69 -47.28 5.93
CA ASP A 746 -82.68 -46.39 5.31
C ASP A 746 -82.89 -45.10 6.12
N LEU A 747 -82.90 -45.20 7.46
CA LEU A 747 -82.98 -44.03 8.34
C LEU A 747 -81.75 -43.13 8.20
N ALA A 748 -80.55 -43.71 8.12
CA ALA A 748 -79.31 -42.95 7.92
C ALA A 748 -79.28 -42.22 6.56
N LYS A 749 -79.82 -42.83 5.49
CA LYS A 749 -79.94 -42.17 4.18
C LYS A 749 -80.91 -40.98 4.19
N ALA A 750 -82.02 -41.07 4.93
CA ALA A 750 -82.97 -39.96 5.08
C ALA A 750 -82.32 -38.78 5.83
N GLN A 751 -81.65 -39.05 6.96
CA GLN A 751 -80.95 -38.02 7.74
C GLN A 751 -79.80 -37.37 6.94
N ALA A 752 -79.08 -38.15 6.13
CA ALA A 752 -78.02 -37.61 5.27
C ALA A 752 -78.55 -36.60 4.22
N LYS A 753 -79.76 -36.81 3.69
CA LYS A 753 -80.42 -35.84 2.78
C LYS A 753 -80.80 -34.55 3.49
N GLU A 754 -81.37 -34.62 4.70
CA GLU A 754 -81.68 -33.42 5.49
C GLU A 754 -80.42 -32.63 5.87
N VAL A 755 -79.34 -33.32 6.27
CA VAL A 755 -78.06 -32.66 6.59
C VAL A 755 -77.46 -31.99 5.36
N ALA A 756 -77.59 -32.58 4.16
CA ALA A 756 -77.13 -31.95 2.93
C ALA A 756 -77.91 -30.66 2.59
N VAL A 757 -79.25 -30.67 2.77
CA VAL A 757 -80.10 -29.48 2.58
C VAL A 757 -79.73 -28.38 3.58
N LEU A 758 -79.59 -28.73 4.87
CA LEU A 758 -79.21 -27.78 5.91
C LEU A 758 -77.79 -27.20 5.70
N ARG A 759 -76.84 -28.00 5.20
CA ARG A 759 -75.50 -27.50 4.83
C ARG A 759 -75.55 -26.50 3.67
N ALA A 760 -76.37 -26.75 2.65
CA ALA A 760 -76.56 -25.82 1.54
C ALA A 760 -77.20 -24.50 2.00
N GLU A 761 -78.17 -24.56 2.93
CA GLU A 761 -78.79 -23.36 3.52
C GLU A 761 -77.78 -22.56 4.36
N VAL A 762 -76.91 -23.24 5.12
CA VAL A 762 -75.82 -22.61 5.88
C VAL A 762 -74.77 -21.98 4.96
N GLU A 763 -74.36 -22.64 3.87
CA GLU A 763 -73.47 -22.03 2.87
C GLU A 763 -74.11 -20.81 2.20
N ARG A 764 -75.39 -20.89 1.84
CA ARG A 764 -76.15 -19.75 1.30
C ARG A 764 -76.17 -18.57 2.28
N LEU A 765 -76.35 -18.83 3.57
CA LEU A 765 -76.33 -17.80 4.62
C LEU A 765 -74.91 -17.24 4.85
N ARG A 766 -73.86 -18.06 4.74
CA ARG A 766 -72.45 -17.62 4.83
C ARG A 766 -72.01 -16.79 3.63
N MET A 767 -72.51 -17.10 2.42
CA MET A 767 -72.25 -16.31 1.20
C MET A 767 -72.99 -14.96 1.19
N ARG A 768 -73.92 -14.72 2.13
CA ARG A 768 -74.64 -13.45 2.29
C ARG A 768 -73.94 -12.46 3.23
N THR A 769 -72.94 -12.91 3.99
CA THR A 769 -72.25 -12.11 5.03
C THR A 769 -70.78 -11.80 4.75
N PHE A 770 -70.21 -12.21 3.60
CA PHE A 770 -68.89 -11.78 3.13
C PHE A 770 -68.86 -11.58 1.60
N PRO A 771 -68.32 -10.46 1.07
CA PRO A 771 -68.05 -10.30 -0.37
C PRO A 771 -66.96 -11.28 -0.83
N ALA A 772 -67.29 -12.15 -1.79
CA ALA A 772 -66.34 -13.09 -2.39
C ALA A 772 -65.55 -12.40 -3.53
N LEU A 773 -64.23 -12.28 -3.36
CA LEU A 773 -63.28 -12.02 -4.44
C LEU A 773 -63.13 -13.32 -5.26
N VAL A 774 -63.90 -13.43 -6.34
CA VAL A 774 -63.64 -14.45 -7.38
C VAL A 774 -62.31 -14.10 -8.03
N HIS A 775 -61.30 -14.94 -7.78
CA HIS A 775 -60.06 -14.95 -8.55
C HIS A 775 -60.38 -15.40 -9.97
N THR A 776 -60.26 -14.47 -10.92
CA THR A 776 -60.06 -14.81 -12.32
C THR A 776 -58.57 -15.01 -12.54
N LYS A 777 -58.19 -16.20 -13.00
CA LYS A 777 -57.07 -16.34 -13.93
C LYS A 777 -57.59 -16.04 -15.32
#